data_AF-W9VDN5-F1
#
_entry.id   AF-W9VDN5-F1
#
_cell.length_a   1.000
_cell.length_b   1.000
_cell.length_c   1.000
_cell.angle_alpha   90.00
_cell.angle_beta   90.00
_cell.angle_gamma   90.00
#
_symmetry.space_group_name_H-M   'P 1'
#
loop_
_entity.id
_entity.type
_entity.pdbx_description
1 polymer ?
#
loop_
_entity_poly.entity_id
_entity_poly.type
_entity_poly.pdbx_seq_one_letter_code
_entity_poly.pdbx_strand_id
1 'polypeptide(L)'
;MLLLEAWSKRTFLQVQFQALPIETTRGILNRGLFIWMNALFIQGFRKAISFEDLGAIDSKFDSAAIHRQIHDEWSKQARRVKWPLLRTLWRALRWSILSTVPARLCYGGFLFAQPFLIHRATYYLAQPRSGNDSGYGLITATGCIYVGIAISTALYKHQLYCHITLVRGALVALVYSETVSMEQTFDDPSAVLTLMSTDVDRVCQSLFALPDLWSRPLELVVGTILLALQIGWVSVMPLIVVFLSITADSRVIVMIGRKVKTWNDAVQQRISLTAEVLGSLKVVKILGLTGPIHLMLQNERLRELRFQAKFRHSTVWLNTLGNVPPALAAAVTFIAYAIKARLEGSASLNASRAFTNLALISLVNPFRRDPDSLSRRSLMHWFGEVNEMNALPNKENSGFRTVPDAACISRSNTRTLSGCHDILQNLDSILQPGSVIFILGPSGSERLVMKGLLGRDGLLRKLHATGVIVAQTWRYAEIADCLITIDSERNASLVLKTTRLDDSIFKTDADLPASIEESNSTDEKNKTFEVVTGTEFAEKLARNDSDFSDCAYYLKSMGWLWVVTFFLFTVVQTICYYMSQVILQWWTADGGLDVAKWTSLYFFLACGNAIFFGLITWVMFLKLVPESAVNLHRILLDTVTKATLLFLAKTDVGILLNRFS
;
A
#
# COMPACT_ATOMS: atom_id res chain seq x y z
N MET A 1 -19.93 4.94 -39.96
CA MET A 1 -19.15 3.78 -39.51
C MET A 1 -18.90 3.76 -38.00
N LEU A 2 -18.36 4.82 -37.38
CA LEU A 2 -18.11 4.89 -35.92
C LEU A 2 -19.33 4.57 -35.02
N LEU A 3 -20.53 5.01 -35.38
CA LEU A 3 -21.77 4.70 -34.64
C LEU A 3 -22.17 3.22 -34.71
N LEU A 4 -21.93 2.56 -35.85
CA LEU A 4 -22.14 1.11 -36.05
C LEU A 4 -21.09 0.27 -35.30
N GLU A 5 -19.91 0.83 -35.05
CA GLU A 5 -18.87 0.22 -34.23
C GLU A 5 -19.11 0.43 -32.73
N ALA A 6 -19.82 1.50 -32.35
CA ALA A 6 -20.22 1.78 -30.96
C ALA A 6 -21.45 0.96 -30.50
N TRP A 7 -22.31 0.53 -31.43
CA TRP A 7 -23.50 -0.27 -31.13
C TRP A 7 -23.14 -1.70 -30.70
N SER A 8 -23.74 -2.17 -29.59
CA SER A 8 -23.43 -3.49 -29.05
C SER A 8 -23.94 -4.60 -29.95
N LYS A 9 -23.02 -5.44 -30.44
CA LYS A 9 -23.35 -6.56 -31.33
C LYS A 9 -23.80 -7.82 -30.58
N ARG A 10 -24.14 -7.71 -29.27
CA ARG A 10 -24.47 -8.83 -28.38
C ARG A 10 -25.63 -9.69 -28.88
N THR A 11 -26.62 -9.07 -29.53
CA THR A 11 -27.77 -9.76 -30.11
C THR A 11 -27.39 -10.75 -31.23
N PHE A 12 -26.21 -10.58 -31.84
CA PHE A 12 -25.70 -11.44 -32.91
C PHE A 12 -24.65 -12.46 -32.44
N LEU A 13 -24.27 -12.47 -31.15
CA LEU A 13 -23.30 -13.45 -30.64
C LEU A 13 -23.98 -14.82 -30.45
N GLN A 14 -23.36 -15.85 -31.02
CA GLN A 14 -23.71 -17.26 -30.76
C GLN A 14 -23.69 -17.56 -29.25
N VAL A 15 -24.55 -18.47 -28.81
CA VAL A 15 -24.75 -18.85 -27.39
C VAL A 15 -23.43 -19.18 -26.67
N GLN A 16 -22.47 -19.76 -27.39
CA GLN A 16 -21.12 -20.11 -26.90
C GLN A 16 -20.31 -18.90 -26.40
N PHE A 17 -20.57 -17.72 -26.97
CA PHE A 17 -19.86 -16.48 -26.67
C PHE A 17 -20.64 -15.56 -25.71
N GLN A 18 -21.81 -15.98 -25.22
CA GLN A 18 -22.59 -15.21 -24.23
C GLN A 18 -21.94 -15.17 -22.85
N ALA A 19 -21.09 -16.16 -22.55
CA ALA A 19 -20.31 -16.27 -21.31
C ALA A 19 -19.06 -15.37 -21.28
N LEU A 20 -18.74 -14.67 -22.39
CA LEU A 20 -17.61 -13.74 -22.39
C LEU A 20 -17.88 -12.50 -21.51
N PRO A 21 -16.81 -11.90 -20.95
CA PRO A 21 -16.91 -10.67 -20.18
C PRO A 21 -17.64 -9.56 -20.94
N ILE A 22 -18.38 -8.74 -20.20
CA ILE A 22 -19.12 -7.60 -20.76
C ILE A 22 -18.14 -6.60 -21.41
N GLU A 23 -16.89 -6.53 -20.96
CA GLU A 23 -15.87 -5.63 -21.51
C GLU A 23 -15.42 -6.01 -22.94
N THR A 24 -15.25 -7.30 -23.24
CA THR A 24 -14.69 -7.77 -24.52
C THR A 24 -15.68 -7.66 -25.69
N THR A 25 -16.97 -7.56 -25.37
CA THR A 25 -18.06 -7.50 -26.36
C THR A 25 -18.47 -6.07 -26.74
N ARG A 26 -17.87 -5.04 -26.14
CA ARG A 26 -18.21 -3.62 -26.35
C ARG A 26 -17.18 -2.91 -27.22
N GLY A 27 -17.66 -1.97 -28.04
CA GLY A 27 -16.81 -1.18 -28.94
C GLY A 27 -15.83 -0.24 -28.21
N ILE A 28 -14.83 0.26 -28.93
CA ILE A 28 -13.71 1.02 -28.34
C ILE A 28 -14.15 2.29 -27.60
N LEU A 29 -15.20 2.97 -28.09
CA LEU A 29 -15.76 4.16 -27.44
C LEU A 29 -16.48 3.84 -26.13
N ASN A 30 -17.21 2.72 -26.10
CA ASN A 30 -17.89 2.28 -24.88
C ASN A 30 -16.87 1.85 -23.82
N ARG A 31 -15.79 1.18 -24.25
CA ARG A 31 -14.68 0.82 -23.38
C ARG A 31 -13.91 2.05 -22.87
N GLY A 32 -13.63 3.02 -23.73
CA GLY A 32 -12.91 4.25 -23.37
C GLY A 32 -13.70 5.22 -22.49
N LEU A 33 -15.03 5.27 -22.63
CA LEU A 33 -15.92 6.07 -21.79
C LEU A 33 -16.49 5.30 -20.58
N PHE A 34 -16.10 4.04 -20.40
CA PHE A 34 -16.58 3.15 -19.34
C PHE A 34 -18.11 3.05 -19.23
N ILE A 35 -18.85 3.26 -20.33
CA ILE A 35 -20.32 3.27 -20.33
C ILE A 35 -20.87 1.90 -19.89
N TRP A 36 -20.14 0.82 -20.17
CA TRP A 36 -20.48 -0.54 -19.77
C TRP A 36 -20.54 -0.74 -18.25
N MET A 37 -19.83 0.07 -17.46
CA MET A 37 -19.79 -0.03 -15.99
C MET A 37 -21.02 0.59 -15.33
N ASN A 38 -21.76 1.47 -16.02
CA ASN A 38 -22.96 2.11 -15.49
C ASN A 38 -24.03 1.11 -15.06
N ALA A 39 -24.15 -0.03 -15.75
CA ALA A 39 -25.10 -1.08 -15.37
C ALA A 39 -24.77 -1.67 -13.99
N LEU A 40 -23.48 -1.92 -13.72
CA LEU A 40 -23.01 -2.43 -12.43
C LEU A 40 -23.22 -1.40 -11.31
N PHE A 41 -22.97 -0.11 -11.58
CA PHE A 41 -23.20 0.95 -10.59
C PHE A 41 -24.67 1.13 -10.23
N ILE A 42 -25.57 1.09 -11.22
CA ILE A 42 -27.01 1.16 -10.97
C ILE A 42 -27.46 -0.06 -10.15
N GLN A 43 -26.90 -1.24 -10.40
CA GLN A 43 -27.18 -2.44 -9.62
C GLN A 43 -26.66 -2.32 -8.19
N GLY A 44 -25.43 -1.85 -8.00
CA GLY A 44 -24.83 -1.59 -6.69
C GLY A 44 -25.57 -0.55 -5.85
N PHE A 45 -26.21 0.43 -6.50
CA PHE A 45 -27.08 1.40 -5.81
C PHE A 45 -28.37 0.75 -5.28
N ARG A 46 -28.86 -0.30 -5.94
CA ARG A 46 -30.13 -0.97 -5.59
C ARG A 46 -29.95 -2.19 -4.70
N LYS A 47 -28.82 -2.91 -4.83
CA LYS A 47 -28.54 -4.19 -4.17
C LYS A 47 -27.07 -4.24 -3.79
N ALA A 48 -26.76 -4.85 -2.64
CA ALA A 48 -25.39 -5.25 -2.34
C ALA A 48 -24.89 -6.23 -3.41
N ILE A 49 -23.75 -5.90 -4.03
CA ILE A 49 -23.17 -6.70 -5.12
C ILE A 49 -22.64 -8.00 -4.53
N SER A 50 -23.14 -9.13 -5.01
CA SER A 50 -22.62 -10.47 -4.68
C SER A 50 -21.66 -10.96 -5.76
N PHE A 51 -20.81 -11.96 -5.46
CA PHE A 51 -19.84 -12.50 -6.42
C PHE A 51 -20.49 -12.98 -7.73
N GLU A 52 -21.72 -13.50 -7.66
CA GLU A 52 -22.50 -13.94 -8.82
C GLU A 52 -22.94 -12.79 -9.74
N ASP A 53 -23.04 -11.58 -9.21
CA ASP A 53 -23.36 -10.37 -9.98
C ASP A 53 -22.14 -9.85 -10.77
N LEU A 54 -20.92 -10.33 -10.45
CA LEU A 54 -19.71 -10.01 -11.20
C LEU A 54 -19.56 -10.98 -12.39
N GLY A 55 -19.39 -10.41 -13.59
CA GLY A 55 -19.16 -11.19 -14.80
C GLY A 55 -17.80 -11.93 -14.80
N ALA A 56 -17.65 -12.88 -15.73
CA ALA A 56 -16.39 -13.60 -15.91
C ALA A 56 -15.23 -12.66 -16.25
N ILE A 57 -14.02 -13.04 -15.81
CA ILE A 57 -12.78 -12.31 -16.05
C ILE A 57 -12.32 -12.54 -17.50
N ASP A 58 -11.73 -11.52 -18.14
CA ASP A 58 -11.16 -11.64 -19.50
C ASP A 58 -10.04 -12.69 -19.53
N SER A 59 -9.99 -13.49 -20.60
CA SER A 59 -9.04 -14.61 -20.77
C SER A 59 -7.59 -14.15 -20.70
N LYS A 60 -7.34 -12.85 -20.92
CA LYS A 60 -6.01 -12.23 -20.75
C LYS A 60 -5.51 -12.26 -19.31
N PHE A 61 -6.41 -12.26 -18.33
CA PHE A 61 -6.08 -12.33 -16.90
C PHE A 61 -6.16 -13.76 -16.35
N ASP A 62 -6.31 -14.77 -17.21
CA ASP A 62 -6.32 -16.16 -16.77
C ASP A 62 -4.98 -16.52 -16.09
N SER A 63 -5.07 -16.92 -14.82
CA SER A 63 -3.90 -17.19 -14.00
C SER A 63 -3.09 -18.37 -14.53
N ALA A 64 -3.75 -19.37 -15.14
CA ALA A 64 -3.05 -20.52 -15.71
C ALA A 64 -2.20 -20.14 -16.93
N ALA A 65 -2.74 -19.30 -17.82
CA ALA A 65 -2.02 -18.81 -18.99
C ALA A 65 -0.81 -17.93 -18.59
N ILE A 66 -1.01 -17.01 -17.65
CA ILE A 66 0.05 -16.13 -17.13
C ILE A 66 1.14 -16.95 -16.43
N HIS A 67 0.73 -17.92 -15.61
CA HIS A 67 1.66 -18.80 -14.90
C HIS A 67 2.57 -19.56 -15.87
N ARG A 68 2.02 -20.18 -16.93
CA ARG A 68 2.82 -20.87 -17.95
C ARG A 68 3.82 -19.93 -18.63
N GLN A 69 3.39 -18.75 -19.06
CA GLN A 69 4.27 -17.78 -19.72
C GLN A 69 5.45 -17.35 -18.83
N ILE A 70 5.21 -17.18 -17.54
CA ILE A 70 6.24 -16.76 -16.59
C ILE A 70 7.15 -17.90 -16.21
N HIS A 71 6.59 -19.09 -15.95
CA HIS A 71 7.37 -20.27 -15.62
C HIS A 71 8.33 -20.65 -16.77
N ASP A 72 7.87 -20.54 -18.02
CA ASP A 72 8.72 -20.78 -19.20
C ASP A 72 9.87 -19.77 -19.30
N GLU A 73 9.67 -18.50 -18.96
CA GLU A 73 10.75 -17.50 -18.97
C GLU A 73 11.64 -17.59 -17.72
N TRP A 74 11.09 -17.98 -16.57
CA TRP A 74 11.81 -18.18 -15.31
C TRP A 74 12.77 -19.37 -15.40
N SER A 75 12.31 -20.49 -15.95
CA SER A 75 13.13 -21.70 -16.15
C SER A 75 14.29 -21.53 -17.14
N LYS A 76 14.16 -20.63 -18.13
CA LYS A 76 15.24 -20.28 -19.08
C LYS A 76 16.36 -19.43 -18.46
N GLN A 77 16.19 -18.95 -17.23
CA GLN A 77 17.11 -18.01 -16.62
C GLN A 77 18.32 -18.71 -15.98
N ALA A 78 19.54 -18.29 -16.35
CA ALA A 78 20.76 -18.76 -15.68
C ALA A 78 20.88 -18.20 -14.24
N ARG A 79 21.38 -19.02 -13.30
CA ARG A 79 21.55 -18.71 -11.86
C ARG A 79 22.35 -17.42 -11.52
N ARG A 80 23.02 -16.77 -12.48
CA ARG A 80 23.93 -15.62 -12.25
C ARG A 80 23.48 -14.29 -12.87
N VAL A 81 22.21 -14.15 -13.23
CA VAL A 81 21.71 -12.88 -13.78
C VAL A 81 21.35 -11.91 -12.64
N LYS A 82 21.87 -10.67 -12.67
CA LYS A 82 21.42 -9.60 -11.77
C LYS A 82 19.94 -9.28 -12.07
N TRP A 83 19.09 -9.24 -11.04
CA TRP A 83 17.65 -8.94 -11.11
C TRP A 83 16.81 -9.95 -11.92
N PRO A 84 16.76 -11.23 -11.51
CA PRO A 84 16.11 -12.27 -12.31
C PRO A 84 14.60 -12.07 -12.45
N LEU A 85 13.90 -11.68 -11.38
CA LEU A 85 12.45 -11.43 -11.40
C LEU A 85 12.06 -10.29 -12.34
N LEU A 86 12.80 -9.18 -12.32
CA LEU A 86 12.48 -8.04 -13.17
C LEU A 86 12.64 -8.41 -14.66
N ARG A 87 13.70 -9.13 -14.99
CA ARG A 87 13.97 -9.52 -16.38
C ARG A 87 12.90 -10.47 -16.91
N THR A 88 12.47 -11.43 -16.10
CA THR A 88 11.43 -12.40 -16.47
C THR A 88 10.08 -11.73 -16.61
N LEU A 89 9.70 -10.88 -15.65
CA LEU A 89 8.47 -10.07 -15.71
C LEU A 89 8.44 -9.17 -16.95
N TRP A 90 9.55 -8.49 -17.26
CA TRP A 90 9.67 -7.66 -18.46
C TRP A 90 9.51 -8.48 -19.74
N ARG A 91 10.17 -9.64 -19.85
CA ARG A 91 10.07 -10.48 -21.05
C ARG A 91 8.68 -11.06 -21.27
N ALA A 92 8.04 -11.52 -20.19
CA ALA A 92 6.70 -12.08 -20.24
C ALA A 92 5.65 -11.00 -20.59
N LEU A 93 5.74 -9.80 -20.01
CA LEU A 93 4.69 -8.79 -20.07
C LEU A 93 5.02 -7.55 -20.94
N ARG A 94 6.13 -7.53 -21.68
CA ARG A 94 6.58 -6.37 -22.48
C ARG A 94 5.53 -5.79 -23.42
N TRP A 95 4.77 -6.65 -24.12
CA TRP A 95 3.78 -6.20 -25.09
C TRP A 95 2.58 -5.54 -24.43
N SER A 96 2.24 -6.05 -23.26
CA SER A 96 1.27 -5.42 -22.39
C SER A 96 1.81 -4.03 -21.99
N ILE A 97 2.97 -3.96 -21.32
CA ILE A 97 3.54 -2.69 -20.82
C ILE A 97 3.68 -1.65 -21.93
N LEU A 98 4.15 -2.06 -23.11
CA LEU A 98 4.36 -1.18 -24.27
C LEU A 98 3.05 -0.61 -24.83
N SER A 99 1.93 -1.32 -24.69
CA SER A 99 0.61 -0.83 -25.14
C SER A 99 0.13 0.43 -24.40
N THR A 100 0.69 0.70 -23.22
CA THR A 100 0.36 1.89 -22.40
C THR A 100 1.06 3.16 -22.90
N VAL A 101 2.19 3.01 -23.62
CA VAL A 101 3.03 4.14 -24.07
C VAL A 101 2.28 5.10 -25.00
N PRO A 102 1.57 4.64 -26.06
CA PRO A 102 0.84 5.53 -26.96
C PRO A 102 -0.26 6.33 -26.26
N ALA A 103 -1.04 5.70 -25.38
CA ALA A 103 -2.10 6.38 -24.62
C ALA A 103 -1.52 7.46 -23.70
N ARG A 104 -0.37 7.18 -23.06
CA ARG A 104 0.35 8.14 -22.20
C ARG A 104 0.96 9.30 -22.97
N LEU A 105 1.51 9.05 -24.17
CA LEU A 105 2.03 10.09 -25.07
C LEU A 105 0.91 11.00 -25.58
N CYS A 106 -0.23 10.42 -25.96
CA CYS A 106 -1.40 11.16 -26.42
C CYS A 106 -1.94 12.09 -25.32
N TYR A 107 -2.04 11.59 -24.09
CA TYR A 107 -2.36 12.40 -22.92
C TYR A 107 -1.38 13.58 -22.74
N GLY A 108 -0.06 13.32 -22.81
CA GLY A 108 0.95 14.36 -22.75
C GLY A 108 0.80 15.41 -23.86
N GLY A 109 0.51 14.97 -25.09
CA GLY A 109 0.25 15.85 -26.24
C GLY A 109 -0.93 16.80 -26.02
N PHE A 110 -2.07 16.29 -25.53
CA PHE A 110 -3.22 17.14 -25.20
C PHE A 110 -2.94 18.10 -24.03
N LEU A 111 -2.11 17.68 -23.07
CA LEU A 111 -1.70 18.53 -21.96
C LEU A 111 -0.86 19.73 -22.46
N PHE A 112 0.06 19.50 -23.39
CA PHE A 112 0.82 20.57 -24.07
C PHE A 112 -0.02 21.42 -25.02
N ALA A 113 -1.17 20.93 -25.50
CA ALA A 113 -2.07 21.74 -26.32
C ALA A 113 -2.75 22.86 -25.53
N GLN A 114 -2.89 22.74 -24.19
CA GLN A 114 -3.56 23.75 -23.35
C GLN A 114 -2.89 25.14 -23.41
N PRO A 115 -1.56 25.29 -23.22
CA PRO A 115 -0.90 26.59 -23.39
C PRO A 115 -1.11 27.22 -24.77
N PHE A 116 -1.09 26.43 -25.85
CA PHE A 116 -1.31 26.97 -27.21
C PHE A 116 -2.75 27.43 -27.42
N LEU A 117 -3.72 26.72 -26.84
CA LEU A 117 -5.11 27.14 -26.82
C LEU A 117 -5.26 28.47 -26.09
N ILE A 118 -4.63 28.61 -24.91
CA ILE A 118 -4.63 29.85 -24.12
C ILE A 118 -4.00 30.99 -24.92
N HIS A 119 -2.86 30.76 -25.59
CA HIS A 119 -2.20 31.74 -26.46
C HIS A 119 -3.15 32.23 -27.55
N ARG A 120 -3.77 31.32 -28.31
CA ARG A 120 -4.66 31.68 -29.42
C ARG A 120 -5.95 32.35 -28.94
N ALA A 121 -6.50 31.91 -27.81
CA ALA A 121 -7.69 32.48 -27.19
C ALA A 121 -7.48 33.92 -26.74
N THR A 122 -6.41 34.15 -25.97
CA THR A 122 -6.05 35.49 -25.48
C THR A 122 -5.68 36.43 -26.63
N TYR A 123 -5.03 35.92 -27.68
CA TYR A 123 -4.71 36.71 -28.87
C TYR A 123 -5.96 37.09 -29.68
N TYR A 124 -6.91 36.16 -29.84
CA TYR A 124 -8.19 36.44 -30.52
C TYR A 124 -9.04 37.46 -29.75
N LEU A 125 -9.11 37.33 -28.42
CA LEU A 125 -9.85 38.28 -27.56
C LEU A 125 -9.24 39.70 -27.54
N ALA A 126 -7.96 39.84 -27.88
CA ALA A 126 -7.29 41.13 -27.95
C ALA A 126 -7.55 41.88 -29.28
N GLN A 127 -8.08 41.21 -30.31
CA GLN A 127 -8.39 41.85 -31.60
C GLN A 127 -9.78 42.49 -31.58
N PRO A 128 -9.97 43.62 -32.30
CA PRO A 128 -11.31 44.20 -32.47
C PRO A 128 -12.25 43.18 -33.13
N ARG A 129 -13.52 43.17 -32.71
CA ARG A 129 -14.55 42.21 -33.17
C ARG A 129 -14.64 42.21 -34.70
N SER A 130 -14.00 41.24 -35.34
CA SER A 130 -14.24 40.89 -36.73
C SER A 130 -15.24 39.74 -36.77
N GLY A 131 -16.20 39.77 -37.69
CA GLY A 131 -17.23 38.73 -37.87
C GLY A 131 -16.67 37.40 -38.42
N ASN A 132 -15.49 36.99 -37.97
CA ASN A 132 -14.79 35.81 -38.45
C ASN A 132 -15.18 34.56 -37.64
N ASP A 133 -15.44 33.47 -38.36
CA ASP A 133 -15.83 32.14 -37.84
C ASP A 133 -14.76 31.45 -36.96
N SER A 134 -13.57 32.07 -36.86
CA SER A 134 -12.44 31.63 -36.03
C SER A 134 -12.78 31.42 -34.55
N GLY A 135 -13.79 32.14 -34.02
CA GLY A 135 -14.25 31.98 -32.65
C GLY A 135 -14.89 30.61 -32.38
N TYR A 136 -15.73 30.11 -33.29
CA TYR A 136 -16.34 28.78 -33.20
C TYR A 136 -15.29 27.67 -33.32
N GLY A 137 -14.26 27.89 -34.15
CA GLY A 137 -13.10 27.00 -34.23
C GLY A 137 -12.36 26.85 -32.89
N LEU A 138 -12.19 27.95 -32.14
CA LEU A 138 -11.55 27.93 -30.83
C LEU A 138 -12.39 27.22 -29.76
N ILE A 139 -13.71 27.40 -29.77
CA ILE A 139 -14.65 26.68 -28.89
C ILE A 139 -14.58 25.17 -29.19
N THR A 140 -14.61 24.80 -30.46
CA THR A 140 -14.51 23.39 -30.90
C THR A 140 -13.16 22.78 -30.51
N ALA A 141 -12.05 23.52 -30.69
CA ALA A 141 -10.72 23.10 -30.27
C ALA A 141 -10.64 22.90 -28.74
N THR A 142 -11.27 23.78 -27.97
CA THR A 142 -11.37 23.68 -26.51
C THR A 142 -12.07 22.37 -26.12
N GLY A 143 -13.25 22.11 -26.69
CA GLY A 143 -13.98 20.87 -26.46
C GLY A 143 -13.16 19.63 -26.83
N CYS A 144 -12.50 19.64 -27.98
CA CYS A 144 -11.66 18.54 -28.46
C CYS A 144 -10.48 18.26 -27.52
N ILE A 145 -9.77 19.29 -27.04
CA ILE A 145 -8.63 19.12 -26.12
C ILE A 145 -9.09 18.53 -24.78
N TYR A 146 -10.14 19.10 -24.15
CA TYR A 146 -10.58 18.60 -22.84
C TYR A 146 -11.23 17.22 -22.90
N VAL A 147 -12.00 16.92 -23.95
CA VAL A 147 -12.53 15.55 -24.18
C VAL A 147 -11.39 14.58 -24.51
N GLY A 148 -10.39 15.02 -25.29
CA GLY A 148 -9.18 14.26 -25.58
C GLY A 148 -8.41 13.91 -24.30
N ILE A 149 -8.21 14.87 -23.40
CA ILE A 149 -7.61 14.63 -22.08
C ILE A 149 -8.40 13.57 -21.32
N ALA A 150 -9.72 13.71 -21.22
CA ALA A 150 -10.56 12.77 -20.47
C ALA A 150 -10.46 11.33 -21.03
N ILE A 151 -10.59 11.16 -22.35
CA ILE A 151 -10.53 9.85 -23.01
C ILE A 151 -9.12 9.26 -22.92
N SER A 152 -8.08 10.05 -23.19
CA SER A 152 -6.69 9.57 -23.10
C SER A 152 -6.33 9.18 -21.66
N THR A 153 -6.76 9.95 -20.66
CA THR A 153 -6.57 9.58 -19.25
C THR A 153 -7.31 8.30 -18.90
N ALA A 154 -8.56 8.14 -19.34
CA ALA A 154 -9.36 6.93 -19.12
C ALA A 154 -8.66 5.70 -19.70
N LEU A 155 -8.24 5.75 -20.97
CA LEU A 155 -7.54 4.65 -21.64
C LEU A 155 -6.19 4.34 -21.00
N TYR A 156 -5.39 5.36 -20.72
CA TYR A 156 -4.08 5.21 -20.06
C TYR A 156 -4.23 4.55 -18.68
N LYS A 157 -5.13 5.07 -17.83
CA LYS A 157 -5.35 4.53 -16.49
C LYS A 157 -5.91 3.11 -16.55
N HIS A 158 -6.90 2.85 -17.42
CA HIS A 158 -7.45 1.51 -17.60
C HIS A 158 -6.36 0.49 -17.91
N GLN A 159 -5.56 0.80 -18.94
CA GLN A 159 -4.44 -0.06 -19.34
C GLN A 159 -3.47 -0.24 -18.17
N LEU A 160 -3.05 0.84 -17.50
CA LEU A 160 -2.14 0.75 -16.35
C LEU A 160 -2.67 -0.19 -15.25
N TYR A 161 -3.93 -0.05 -14.85
CA TYR A 161 -4.54 -0.94 -13.84
C TYR A 161 -4.55 -2.39 -14.32
N CYS A 162 -4.91 -2.65 -15.58
CA CYS A 162 -4.83 -4.00 -16.16
C CYS A 162 -3.41 -4.57 -16.08
N HIS A 163 -2.38 -3.79 -16.40
CA HIS A 163 -0.98 -4.24 -16.29
C HIS A 163 -0.61 -4.62 -14.86
N ILE A 164 -1.00 -3.81 -13.88
CA ILE A 164 -0.70 -4.05 -12.48
C ILE A 164 -1.40 -5.32 -12.01
N THR A 165 -2.65 -5.56 -12.42
CA THR A 165 -3.37 -6.81 -12.12
C THR A 165 -2.70 -8.02 -12.77
N LEU A 166 -2.21 -7.91 -14.00
CA LEU A 166 -1.44 -8.99 -14.65
C LEU A 166 -0.14 -9.31 -13.90
N VAL A 167 0.60 -8.28 -13.48
CA VAL A 167 1.82 -8.45 -12.67
C VAL A 167 1.49 -9.04 -11.30
N ARG A 168 0.37 -8.68 -10.67
CA ARG A 168 -0.08 -9.28 -9.41
C ARG A 168 -0.31 -10.79 -9.57
N GLY A 169 -1.14 -11.18 -10.53
CA GLY A 169 -1.44 -12.61 -10.78
C GLY A 169 -0.18 -13.42 -11.12
N ALA A 170 0.70 -12.83 -11.91
CA ALA A 170 2.03 -13.33 -12.25
C ALA A 170 2.90 -13.63 -11.02
N LEU A 171 3.07 -12.65 -10.13
CA LEU A 171 3.91 -12.77 -8.94
C LEU A 171 3.32 -13.77 -7.94
N VAL A 172 2.01 -13.72 -7.69
CA VAL A 172 1.33 -14.67 -6.79
C VAL A 172 1.48 -16.10 -7.31
N ALA A 173 1.27 -16.32 -8.61
CA ALA A 173 1.41 -17.65 -9.19
C ALA A 173 2.84 -18.19 -9.12
N LEU A 174 3.85 -17.34 -9.32
CA LEU A 174 5.26 -17.72 -9.21
C LEU A 174 5.63 -18.08 -7.75
N VAL A 175 5.26 -17.23 -6.78
CA VAL A 175 5.49 -17.49 -5.36
C VAL A 175 4.79 -18.79 -4.95
N TYR A 176 3.55 -19.01 -5.40
CA TYR A 176 2.82 -20.24 -5.13
C TYR A 176 3.55 -21.49 -5.68
N SER A 177 3.97 -21.49 -6.94
CA SER A 177 4.70 -22.63 -7.51
C SER A 177 6.01 -22.94 -6.80
N GLU A 178 6.76 -21.91 -6.39
CA GLU A 178 8.02 -22.09 -5.66
C GLU A 178 7.76 -22.62 -4.24
N THR A 179 6.72 -22.14 -3.56
CA THR A 179 6.36 -22.61 -2.22
C THR A 179 5.91 -24.08 -2.20
N VAL A 180 5.22 -24.53 -3.26
CA VAL A 180 4.81 -25.94 -3.40
C VAL A 180 5.98 -26.84 -3.83
N SER A 181 6.97 -26.29 -4.54
CA SER A 181 8.16 -27.03 -4.99
C SER A 181 9.26 -27.14 -3.91
N MET A 182 9.16 -26.37 -2.83
CA MET A 182 10.09 -26.41 -1.72
C MET A 182 9.85 -27.61 -0.80
N GLU A 183 10.85 -28.48 -0.70
CA GLU A 183 10.84 -29.70 0.12
C GLU A 183 11.05 -29.42 1.63
N GLN A 184 11.49 -28.21 1.99
CA GLN A 184 11.70 -27.80 3.38
C GLN A 184 10.42 -27.18 3.96
N THR A 185 9.95 -27.69 5.09
CA THR A 185 8.89 -27.05 5.89
C THR A 185 9.36 -25.67 6.32
N PHE A 186 8.66 -24.61 5.88
CA PHE A 186 8.91 -23.26 6.37
C PHE A 186 8.77 -23.22 7.90
N ASP A 187 9.76 -22.63 8.60
CA ASP A 187 9.66 -22.41 10.04
C ASP A 187 8.50 -21.46 10.41
N ASP A 188 8.08 -20.61 9.46
CA ASP A 188 6.93 -19.71 9.62
C ASP A 188 6.04 -19.67 8.35
N PRO A 189 4.87 -20.33 8.35
CA PRO A 189 3.91 -20.24 7.25
C PRO A 189 3.35 -18.82 7.07
N SER A 190 3.40 -17.99 8.10
CA SER A 190 2.93 -16.61 8.07
C SER A 190 3.80 -15.73 7.17
N ALA A 191 5.11 -16.02 7.09
CA ALA A 191 6.04 -15.30 6.23
C ALA A 191 5.71 -15.50 4.74
N VAL A 192 5.34 -16.73 4.34
CA VAL A 192 4.93 -17.05 2.97
C VAL A 192 3.63 -16.33 2.61
N LEU A 193 2.67 -16.29 3.53
CA LEU A 193 1.42 -15.57 3.30
C LEU A 193 1.64 -14.05 3.20
N THR A 194 2.52 -13.51 4.04
CA THR A 194 2.94 -12.10 4.00
C THR A 194 3.58 -11.77 2.65
N LEU A 195 4.40 -12.68 2.12
CA LEU A 195 5.00 -12.53 0.80
C LEU A 195 3.94 -12.48 -0.32
N MET A 196 2.97 -13.40 -0.32
CA MET A 196 1.90 -13.47 -1.34
C MET A 196 0.91 -12.29 -1.28
N SER A 197 0.75 -11.67 -0.12
CA SER A 197 -0.21 -10.59 0.11
C SER A 197 0.49 -9.23 0.15
N THR A 198 1.12 -8.89 1.27
CA THR A 198 1.62 -7.55 1.54
C THR A 198 2.78 -7.16 0.63
N ASP A 199 3.72 -8.08 0.36
CA ASP A 199 4.91 -7.73 -0.42
C ASP A 199 4.59 -7.63 -1.91
N VAL A 200 3.78 -8.56 -2.45
CA VAL A 200 3.24 -8.44 -3.81
C VAL A 200 2.41 -7.16 -3.97
N ASP A 201 1.58 -6.82 -2.99
CA ASP A 201 0.76 -5.60 -3.06
C ASP A 201 1.63 -4.33 -3.05
N ARG A 202 2.71 -4.28 -2.27
CA ARG A 202 3.65 -3.14 -2.28
C ARG A 202 4.39 -3.02 -3.62
N VAL A 203 4.82 -4.15 -4.20
CA VAL A 203 5.42 -4.17 -5.54
C VAL A 203 4.41 -3.63 -6.56
N CYS A 204 3.16 -4.07 -6.50
CA CYS A 204 2.08 -3.62 -7.39
C CYS A 204 1.76 -2.13 -7.23
N GLN A 205 1.68 -1.62 -6.00
CA GLN A 205 1.49 -0.19 -5.72
C GLN A 205 2.64 0.65 -6.28
N SER A 206 3.86 0.12 -6.28
CA SER A 206 5.00 0.85 -6.82
C SER A 206 4.99 0.94 -8.35
N LEU A 207 4.33 0.01 -9.05
CA LEU A 207 4.21 0.02 -10.51
C LEU A 207 3.40 1.20 -11.06
N PHE A 208 2.54 1.83 -10.23
CA PHE A 208 1.82 3.04 -10.62
C PHE A 208 2.75 4.18 -11.06
N ALA A 209 3.98 4.21 -10.55
CA ALA A 209 4.97 5.21 -10.87
C ALA A 209 5.80 4.91 -12.14
N LEU A 210 5.74 3.70 -12.69
CA LEU A 210 6.59 3.31 -13.83
C LEU A 210 6.35 4.15 -15.09
N PRO A 211 5.11 4.48 -15.50
CA PRO A 211 4.92 5.31 -16.68
C PRO A 211 5.47 6.73 -16.50
N ASP A 212 5.35 7.27 -15.28
CA ASP A 212 5.87 8.60 -14.95
C ASP A 212 7.39 8.68 -15.00
N LEU A 213 8.10 7.56 -14.82
CA LEU A 213 9.57 7.51 -14.87
C LEU A 213 10.13 7.99 -16.20
N TRP A 214 9.53 7.58 -17.32
CA TRP A 214 10.00 7.94 -18.65
C TRP A 214 9.24 9.14 -19.23
N SER A 215 7.96 9.32 -18.88
CA SER A 215 7.13 10.39 -19.46
C SER A 215 7.43 11.76 -18.84
N ARG A 216 7.68 11.85 -17.52
CA ARG A 216 7.93 13.14 -16.85
C ARG A 216 9.23 13.83 -17.31
N PRO A 217 10.36 13.12 -17.51
CA PRO A 217 11.54 13.73 -18.11
C PRO A 217 11.28 14.21 -19.55
N LEU A 218 10.51 13.44 -20.33
CA LEU A 218 10.14 13.84 -21.69
C LEU A 218 9.28 15.11 -21.69
N GLU A 219 8.28 15.21 -20.80
CA GLU A 219 7.47 16.42 -20.61
C GLU A 219 8.33 17.61 -20.15
N LEU A 220 9.27 17.39 -19.22
CA LEU A 220 10.20 18.43 -18.78
C LEU A 220 11.04 18.96 -19.95
N VAL A 221 11.59 18.08 -20.79
CA VAL A 221 12.40 18.46 -21.96
C VAL A 221 11.57 19.22 -22.98
N VAL A 222 10.41 18.69 -23.38
CA VAL A 222 9.52 19.33 -24.37
C VAL A 222 9.01 20.68 -23.85
N GLY A 223 8.55 20.75 -22.60
CA GLY A 223 8.08 21.98 -21.98
C GLY A 223 9.19 23.03 -21.86
N THR A 224 10.41 22.61 -21.53
CA THR A 224 11.58 23.50 -21.49
C THR A 224 11.92 24.05 -22.88
N ILE A 225 11.90 23.23 -23.92
CA ILE A 225 12.14 23.68 -25.30
C ILE A 225 11.07 24.70 -25.71
N LEU A 226 9.80 24.43 -25.45
CA LEU A 226 8.70 25.35 -25.77
C LEU A 226 8.82 26.68 -25.03
N LEU A 227 9.22 26.64 -23.75
CA LEU A 227 9.40 27.84 -22.94
C LEU A 227 10.65 28.62 -23.36
N ALA A 228 11.73 27.94 -23.75
CA ALA A 228 12.92 28.57 -24.33
C ALA A 228 12.61 29.27 -25.66
N LEU A 229 11.72 28.72 -26.48
CA LEU A 229 11.26 29.37 -27.71
C LEU A 229 10.44 30.65 -27.45
N GLN A 230 9.72 30.75 -26.33
CA GLN A 230 8.87 31.92 -26.03
C GLN A 230 9.60 33.04 -25.28
N ILE A 231 10.49 32.70 -24.33
CA ILE A 231 11.12 33.67 -23.41
C ILE A 231 12.65 33.75 -23.58
N GLY A 232 13.23 32.86 -24.39
CA GLY A 232 14.67 32.75 -24.57
C GLY A 232 15.38 32.16 -23.35
N TRP A 233 16.55 32.71 -23.02
CA TRP A 233 17.40 32.25 -21.90
C TRP A 233 16.74 32.35 -20.51
N VAL A 234 15.71 33.19 -20.35
CA VAL A 234 14.95 33.34 -19.09
C VAL A 234 14.25 32.03 -18.68
N SER A 235 14.09 31.10 -19.62
CA SER A 235 13.58 29.74 -19.39
C SER A 235 14.37 28.91 -18.36
N VAL A 236 15.59 29.32 -18.04
CA VAL A 236 16.43 28.65 -17.04
C VAL A 236 15.99 28.96 -15.60
N MET A 237 15.38 30.12 -15.35
CA MET A 237 14.94 30.54 -14.01
C MET A 237 13.97 29.57 -13.31
N PRO A 238 12.86 29.12 -13.92
CA PRO A 238 11.95 28.18 -13.27
C PRO A 238 12.63 26.81 -13.06
N LEU A 239 13.56 26.41 -13.94
CA LEU A 239 14.31 25.16 -13.79
C LEU A 239 15.24 25.19 -12.59
N ILE A 240 15.89 26.32 -12.30
CA ILE A 240 16.74 26.50 -11.11
C ILE A 240 15.90 26.31 -9.84
N VAL A 241 14.73 26.95 -9.77
CA VAL A 241 13.81 26.83 -8.61
C VAL A 241 13.34 25.39 -8.44
N VAL A 242 12.95 24.74 -9.53
CA VAL A 242 12.52 23.33 -9.51
C VAL A 242 13.66 22.42 -9.08
N PHE A 243 14.85 22.54 -9.64
CA PHE A 243 15.99 21.67 -9.33
C PHE A 243 16.45 21.85 -7.88
N LEU A 244 16.51 23.08 -7.38
CA LEU A 244 16.82 23.36 -5.98
C LEU A 244 15.79 22.71 -5.04
N SER A 245 14.50 22.80 -5.38
CA SER A 245 13.44 22.18 -4.58
C SER A 245 13.50 20.65 -4.62
N ILE A 246 13.74 20.04 -5.78
CA ILE A 246 13.95 18.59 -5.92
C ILE A 246 15.12 18.11 -5.06
N THR A 247 16.24 18.83 -5.08
CA THR A 247 17.41 18.46 -4.26
C THR A 247 17.12 18.61 -2.77
N ALA A 248 16.43 19.65 -2.34
CA ALA A 248 16.02 19.83 -0.95
C ALA A 248 15.07 18.70 -0.49
N ASP A 249 14.01 18.44 -1.26
CA ASP A 249 13.06 17.36 -1.02
C ASP A 249 13.75 16.00 -0.96
N SER A 250 14.72 15.78 -1.85
CA SER A 250 15.44 14.51 -1.89
C SER A 250 16.11 14.15 -0.56
N ARG A 251 16.68 15.15 0.11
CA ARG A 251 17.35 14.97 1.39
C ARG A 251 16.34 14.73 2.53
N VAL A 252 15.24 15.48 2.52
CA VAL A 252 14.15 15.32 3.51
C VAL A 252 13.52 13.93 3.40
N ILE A 253 13.25 13.47 2.18
CA ILE A 253 12.65 12.15 1.90
C ILE A 253 13.49 11.01 2.48
N VAL A 254 14.81 11.01 2.26
CA VAL A 254 15.71 9.98 2.80
C VAL A 254 15.68 9.98 4.34
N MET A 255 15.64 11.16 4.96
CA MET A 255 15.55 11.29 6.42
C MET A 255 14.24 10.75 6.99
N ILE A 256 13.12 10.94 6.27
CA ILE A 256 11.80 10.45 6.70
C ILE A 256 11.80 8.94 6.91
N GLY A 257 12.45 8.15 6.04
CA GLY A 257 12.41 6.69 6.13
C GLY A 257 12.97 6.16 7.46
N ARG A 258 14.09 6.74 7.91
CA ARG A 258 14.70 6.40 9.20
C ARG A 258 13.79 6.76 10.38
N LYS A 259 13.13 7.92 10.31
CA LYS A 259 12.20 8.40 11.35
C LYS A 259 10.93 7.57 11.42
N VAL A 260 10.39 7.16 10.27
CA VAL A 260 9.22 6.25 10.18
C VAL A 260 9.56 4.92 10.83
N LYS A 261 10.72 4.34 10.54
CA LYS A 261 11.17 3.10 11.20
C LYS A 261 11.21 3.24 12.72
N THR A 262 11.92 4.25 13.25
CA THR A 262 12.01 4.46 14.71
C THR A 262 10.65 4.73 15.37
N TRP A 263 9.71 5.35 14.64
CA TRP A 263 8.36 5.55 15.13
C TRP A 263 7.57 4.25 15.14
N ASN A 264 7.64 3.45 14.08
CA ASN A 264 7.00 2.14 13.99
C ASN A 264 7.52 1.19 15.08
N ASP A 265 8.82 1.20 15.37
CA ASP A 265 9.41 0.41 16.46
C ASP A 265 8.78 0.78 17.82
N ALA A 266 8.57 2.07 18.08
CA ALA A 266 7.92 2.56 19.30
C ALA A 266 6.41 2.22 19.34
N VAL A 267 5.72 2.28 18.20
CA VAL A 267 4.31 1.86 18.07
C VAL A 267 4.18 0.37 18.37
N GLN A 268 5.04 -0.47 17.80
CA GLN A 268 5.03 -1.91 18.02
C GLN A 268 5.22 -2.25 19.50
N GLN A 269 6.16 -1.58 20.18
CA GLN A 269 6.39 -1.76 21.60
C GLN A 269 5.18 -1.33 22.46
N ARG A 270 4.50 -0.24 22.11
CA ARG A 270 3.28 0.18 22.81
C ARG A 270 2.15 -0.83 22.62
N ILE A 271 1.92 -1.27 21.37
CA ILE A 271 0.85 -2.21 21.03
C ILE A 271 1.09 -3.55 21.74
N SER A 272 2.32 -4.07 21.75
CA SER A 272 2.65 -5.32 22.43
C SER A 272 2.40 -5.25 23.93
N LEU A 273 2.84 -4.17 24.59
CA LEU A 273 2.60 -3.95 26.02
C LEU A 273 1.11 -3.78 26.34
N THR A 274 0.37 -3.10 25.46
CA THR A 274 -1.09 -2.94 25.62
C THR A 274 -1.78 -4.29 25.52
N ALA A 275 -1.40 -5.13 24.56
CA ALA A 275 -1.97 -6.46 24.38
C ALA A 275 -1.73 -7.37 25.60
N GLU A 276 -0.51 -7.35 26.15
CA GLU A 276 -0.15 -8.11 27.35
C GLU A 276 -0.94 -7.68 28.60
N VAL A 277 -1.05 -6.36 28.81
CA VAL A 277 -1.86 -5.79 29.90
C VAL A 277 -3.34 -6.14 29.73
N LEU A 278 -3.84 -6.13 28.49
CA LEU A 278 -5.24 -6.40 28.21
C LEU A 278 -5.57 -7.90 28.38
N GLY A 279 -4.67 -8.79 27.98
CA GLY A 279 -4.79 -10.23 28.22
C GLY A 279 -4.79 -10.59 29.71
N SER A 280 -4.02 -9.86 30.52
CA SER A 280 -3.92 -10.06 31.98
C SER A 280 -4.78 -9.08 32.80
N LEU A 281 -5.71 -8.35 32.18
CA LEU A 281 -6.39 -7.20 32.79
C LEU A 281 -7.19 -7.57 34.05
N LYS A 282 -7.75 -8.77 34.12
CA LYS A 282 -8.47 -9.27 35.31
C LYS A 282 -7.52 -9.36 36.51
N VAL A 283 -6.34 -9.95 36.32
CA VAL A 283 -5.30 -10.09 37.37
C VAL A 283 -4.80 -8.72 37.80
N VAL A 284 -4.54 -7.83 36.83
CA VAL A 284 -4.14 -6.44 37.09
C VAL A 284 -5.16 -5.70 37.96
N LYS A 285 -6.46 -5.89 37.72
CA LYS A 285 -7.53 -5.28 38.52
C LYS A 285 -7.63 -5.88 39.92
N ILE A 286 -7.52 -7.21 40.05
CA ILE A 286 -7.57 -7.90 41.35
C ILE A 286 -6.40 -7.49 42.23
N LEU A 287 -5.21 -7.32 41.65
CA LEU A 287 -4.00 -6.88 42.36
C LEU A 287 -3.96 -5.37 42.64
N GLY A 288 -4.93 -4.59 42.15
CA GLY A 288 -4.95 -3.13 42.32
C GLY A 288 -3.84 -2.38 41.56
N LEU A 289 -3.13 -3.03 40.62
CA LEU A 289 -1.99 -2.46 39.87
C LEU A 289 -2.40 -1.53 38.71
N THR A 290 -3.68 -1.18 38.61
CA THR A 290 -4.22 -0.39 37.49
C THR A 290 -3.57 0.99 37.38
N GLY A 291 -3.29 1.66 38.51
CA GLY A 291 -2.65 2.99 38.54
C GLY A 291 -1.22 2.97 37.95
N PRO A 292 -0.30 2.15 38.49
CA PRO A 292 1.06 2.02 37.96
C PRO A 292 1.11 1.62 36.49
N ILE A 293 0.27 0.67 36.06
CA ILE A 293 0.22 0.22 34.66
C ILE A 293 -0.32 1.31 33.73
N HIS A 294 -1.31 2.08 34.18
CA HIS A 294 -1.79 3.24 33.41
C HIS A 294 -0.68 4.27 33.18
N LEU A 295 0.14 4.58 34.19
CA LEU A 295 1.28 5.49 34.05
C LEU A 295 2.37 4.92 33.13
N MET A 296 2.67 3.62 33.23
CA MET A 296 3.61 2.95 32.34
C MET A 296 3.16 3.05 30.87
N LEU A 297 1.90 2.74 30.58
CA LEU A 297 1.36 2.81 29.23
C LEU A 297 1.32 4.25 28.69
N GLN A 298 1.02 5.22 29.57
CA GLN A 298 1.07 6.64 29.22
C GLN A 298 2.49 7.13 28.90
N ASN A 299 3.51 6.66 29.63
CA ASN A 299 4.91 6.97 29.34
C ASN A 299 5.35 6.41 27.98
N GLU A 300 4.89 5.21 27.63
CA GLU A 300 5.10 4.61 26.32
C GLU A 300 4.45 5.42 25.20
N ARG A 301 3.23 5.91 25.42
CA ARG A 301 2.56 6.84 24.51
C ARG A 301 3.33 8.15 24.34
N LEU A 302 3.86 8.74 25.41
CA LEU A 302 4.69 9.96 25.32
C LEU A 302 5.99 9.72 24.55
N ARG A 303 6.60 8.54 24.70
CA ARG A 303 7.79 8.13 23.93
C ARG A 303 7.48 7.99 22.45
N GLU A 304 6.38 7.33 22.10
CA GLU A 304 5.86 7.25 20.73
C GLU A 304 5.63 8.64 20.12
N LEU A 305 4.93 9.53 20.83
CA LEU A 305 4.62 10.89 20.37
C LEU A 305 5.88 11.72 20.10
N ARG A 306 6.95 11.54 20.86
CA ARG A 306 8.24 12.22 20.61
C ARG A 306 8.87 11.78 19.28
N PHE A 307 8.85 10.48 18.96
CA PHE A 307 9.35 10.00 17.67
C PHE A 307 8.42 10.41 16.52
N GLN A 308 7.12 10.35 16.74
CA GLN A 308 6.12 10.79 15.78
C GLN A 308 6.26 12.29 15.46
N ALA A 309 6.51 13.14 16.45
CA ALA A 309 6.74 14.57 16.24
C ALA A 309 7.94 14.84 15.32
N LYS A 310 9.05 14.10 15.49
CA LYS A 310 10.22 14.21 14.61
C LYS A 310 9.91 13.82 13.17
N PHE A 311 9.11 12.77 12.96
CA PHE A 311 8.61 12.35 11.64
C PHE A 311 7.72 13.43 11.03
N ARG A 312 6.71 13.92 11.77
CA ARG A 312 5.78 14.94 11.28
C ARG A 312 6.46 16.26 10.94
N HIS A 313 7.48 16.67 11.68
CA HIS A 313 8.27 17.85 11.32
C HIS A 313 8.93 17.70 9.94
N SER A 314 9.46 16.51 9.62
CA SER A 314 9.97 16.24 8.27
C SER A 314 8.87 16.19 7.21
N THR A 315 7.68 15.72 7.55
CA THR A 315 6.50 15.78 6.66
C THR A 315 6.06 17.21 6.38
N VAL A 316 6.11 18.11 7.36
CA VAL A 316 5.84 19.55 7.17
C VAL A 316 6.86 20.13 6.19
N TRP A 317 8.16 19.89 6.41
CA TRP A 317 9.20 20.35 5.48
C TRP A 317 9.01 19.85 4.06
N LEU A 318 8.66 18.57 3.89
CA LEU A 318 8.39 17.98 2.57
C LEU A 318 7.21 18.66 1.88
N ASN A 319 6.10 18.91 2.59
CA ASN A 319 4.96 19.59 1.99
C ASN A 319 5.28 21.05 1.64
N THR A 320 5.96 21.78 2.53
CA THR A 320 6.32 23.18 2.32
C THR A 320 7.25 23.34 1.11
N LEU A 321 8.32 22.55 1.04
CA LEU A 321 9.28 22.57 -0.08
C LEU A 321 8.61 22.16 -1.40
N GLY A 322 7.74 21.16 -1.38
CA GLY A 322 6.98 20.75 -2.58
C GLY A 322 6.04 21.83 -3.12
N ASN A 323 5.60 22.80 -2.29
CA ASN A 323 4.77 23.93 -2.72
C ASN A 323 5.59 25.15 -3.20
N VAL A 324 6.91 25.16 -3.01
CA VAL A 324 7.77 26.27 -3.42
C VAL A 324 7.79 26.46 -4.96
N PRO A 325 7.98 25.41 -5.80
CA PRO A 325 8.00 25.60 -7.24
C PRO A 325 6.68 26.13 -7.84
N PRO A 326 5.49 25.60 -7.50
CA PRO A 326 4.24 26.17 -7.98
C PRO A 326 4.01 27.63 -7.57
N ALA A 327 4.51 28.05 -6.39
CA ALA A 327 4.34 29.41 -5.90
C ALA A 327 5.38 30.39 -6.49
N LEU A 328 6.67 30.02 -6.50
CA LEU A 328 7.78 30.93 -6.81
C LEU A 328 8.30 30.83 -8.24
N ALA A 329 8.16 29.70 -8.94
CA ALA A 329 8.77 29.53 -10.26
C ALA A 329 8.25 30.58 -11.26
N ALA A 330 6.94 30.85 -11.26
CA ALA A 330 6.36 31.89 -12.09
C ALA A 330 6.82 33.30 -11.68
N ALA A 331 6.88 33.59 -10.38
CA ALA A 331 7.40 34.85 -9.83
C ALA A 331 8.81 35.16 -10.33
N VAL A 332 9.76 34.26 -10.08
CA VAL A 332 11.16 34.45 -10.49
C VAL A 332 11.28 34.60 -12.01
N THR A 333 10.52 33.80 -12.78
CA THR A 333 10.57 33.85 -14.26
C THR A 333 10.06 35.18 -14.81
N PHE A 334 8.90 35.67 -14.35
CA PHE A 334 8.35 36.95 -14.84
C PHE A 334 9.19 38.15 -14.39
N ILE A 335 9.76 38.11 -13.18
CA ILE A 335 10.68 39.17 -12.70
C ILE A 335 11.94 39.21 -13.57
N ALA A 336 12.56 38.05 -13.84
CA ALA A 336 13.73 37.97 -14.72
C ALA A 336 13.41 38.43 -16.14
N TYR A 337 12.22 38.10 -16.67
CA TYR A 337 11.76 38.60 -17.96
C TYR A 337 11.60 40.13 -17.97
N ALA A 338 11.06 40.70 -16.89
CA ALA A 338 10.87 42.13 -16.77
C ALA A 338 12.20 42.90 -16.71
N ILE A 339 13.20 42.34 -16.01
CA ILE A 339 14.57 42.88 -15.98
C ILE A 339 15.19 42.82 -17.39
N LYS A 340 15.07 41.68 -18.08
CA LYS A 340 15.53 41.53 -19.47
C LYS A 340 14.89 42.56 -20.40
N ALA A 341 13.57 42.75 -20.32
CA ALA A 341 12.85 43.72 -21.15
C ALA A 341 13.34 45.16 -20.93
N ARG A 342 13.68 45.52 -19.68
CA ARG A 342 14.29 46.83 -19.38
C ARG A 342 15.69 47.00 -19.97
N LEU A 343 16.51 45.95 -19.97
CA LEU A 343 17.88 46.01 -20.51
C LEU A 343 17.90 46.06 -22.04
N GLU A 344 16.98 45.36 -22.70
CA GLU A 344 16.92 45.26 -24.17
C GLU A 344 16.06 46.35 -24.83
N GLY A 345 15.36 47.18 -24.03
CA GLY A 345 14.45 48.21 -24.55
C GLY A 345 13.25 47.65 -25.33
N SER A 346 12.93 46.36 -25.14
CA SER A 346 11.87 45.66 -25.88
C SER A 346 10.49 45.90 -25.25
N ALA A 347 9.45 45.79 -26.08
CA ALA A 347 8.06 45.97 -25.64
C ALA A 347 7.71 45.02 -24.48
N SER A 348 6.88 45.53 -23.57
CA SER A 348 6.47 44.88 -22.33
C SER A 348 5.67 43.59 -22.53
N LEU A 349 5.48 42.85 -21.43
CA LEU A 349 4.83 41.54 -21.40
C LEU A 349 3.36 41.62 -21.88
N ASN A 350 3.07 41.13 -23.09
CA ASN A 350 1.70 40.97 -23.57
C ASN A 350 0.95 39.89 -22.76
N ALA A 351 -0.35 40.14 -22.50
CA ALA A 351 -1.23 39.21 -21.77
C ALA A 351 -1.19 37.78 -22.34
N SER A 352 -1.26 37.64 -23.67
CA SER A 352 -1.23 36.33 -24.33
C SER A 352 0.06 35.54 -24.05
N ARG A 353 1.23 36.19 -24.10
CA ARG A 353 2.51 35.57 -23.76
C ARG A 353 2.61 35.28 -22.26
N ALA A 354 2.12 36.18 -21.40
CA ALA A 354 2.13 36.00 -19.95
C ALA A 354 1.38 34.72 -19.52
N PHE A 355 0.12 34.57 -19.94
CA PHE A 355 -0.70 33.42 -19.53
C PHE A 355 -0.23 32.11 -20.17
N THR A 356 0.29 32.15 -21.40
CA THR A 356 0.89 30.98 -22.04
C THR A 356 2.14 30.50 -21.31
N ASN A 357 3.02 31.44 -20.94
CA ASN A 357 4.22 31.15 -20.15
C ASN A 357 3.87 30.63 -18.76
N LEU A 358 2.86 31.21 -18.10
CA LEU A 358 2.38 30.73 -16.80
C LEU A 358 1.88 29.27 -16.89
N ALA A 359 1.10 28.96 -17.93
CA ALA A 359 0.63 27.60 -18.18
C ALA A 359 1.79 26.62 -18.46
N LEU A 360 2.77 27.02 -19.29
CA LEU A 360 3.97 26.22 -19.54
C LEU A 360 4.81 26.00 -18.28
N ILE A 361 5.01 27.02 -17.44
CA ILE A 361 5.74 26.90 -16.15
C ILE A 361 5.04 25.91 -15.23
N SER A 362 3.70 25.98 -15.14
CA SER A 362 2.91 25.04 -14.34
C SER A 362 3.01 23.59 -14.83
N LEU A 363 3.30 23.41 -16.12
CA LEU A 363 3.43 22.11 -16.78
C LEU A 363 4.85 21.53 -16.66
N VAL A 364 5.86 22.38 -16.73
CA VAL A 364 7.28 22.03 -16.53
C VAL A 364 7.56 21.66 -15.07
N ASN A 365 6.72 22.09 -14.13
CA ASN A 365 6.82 21.70 -12.73
C ASN A 365 6.55 20.19 -12.57
N PRO A 366 7.57 19.37 -12.24
CA PRO A 366 7.41 17.93 -12.07
C PRO A 366 6.56 17.59 -10.83
N PHE A 367 6.36 18.57 -9.95
CA PHE A 367 5.51 18.51 -8.76
C PHE A 367 4.04 18.82 -9.03
N ARG A 368 3.56 18.78 -10.28
CA ARG A 368 2.11 18.78 -10.53
C ARG A 368 1.51 17.64 -9.70
N ARG A 369 0.78 18.04 -8.66
CA ARG A 369 0.42 17.24 -7.48
C ARG A 369 -0.62 16.19 -7.87
N ASP A 370 -0.18 15.18 -8.61
CA ASP A 370 -0.88 13.91 -8.63
C ASP A 370 -0.60 13.24 -7.27
N PRO A 371 -1.63 12.79 -6.53
CA PRO A 371 -1.49 12.18 -5.20
C PRO A 371 -0.48 11.02 -5.14
N ASP A 372 -0.21 10.42 -6.29
CA ASP A 372 0.63 9.22 -6.45
C ASP A 372 2.11 9.54 -6.78
N SER A 373 2.50 10.83 -6.86
CA SER A 373 3.83 11.27 -7.33
C SER A 373 5.01 11.05 -6.36
N LEU A 374 4.90 10.09 -5.43
CA LEU A 374 6.03 9.47 -4.73
C LEU A 374 6.93 8.64 -5.68
N SER A 375 6.98 8.99 -6.98
CA SER A 375 7.51 8.19 -8.08
C SER A 375 8.97 7.78 -7.92
N ARG A 376 9.77 8.62 -7.26
CA ARG A 376 11.19 8.31 -7.00
C ARG A 376 11.38 7.39 -5.79
N ARG A 377 10.45 7.42 -4.83
CA ARG A 377 10.48 6.59 -3.63
C ARG A 377 9.90 5.22 -3.92
N SER A 378 8.78 5.14 -4.64
CA SER A 378 8.21 3.89 -5.13
C SER A 378 9.20 3.13 -6.00
N LEU A 379 10.03 3.81 -6.81
CA LEU A 379 11.02 3.14 -7.64
C LEU A 379 12.22 2.59 -6.85
N MET A 380 12.79 3.34 -5.90
CA MET A 380 13.83 2.81 -5.00
C MET A 380 13.27 1.71 -4.09
N HIS A 381 12.05 1.89 -3.61
CA HIS A 381 11.33 0.91 -2.80
C HIS A 381 11.10 -0.36 -3.60
N TRP A 382 10.58 -0.25 -4.82
CA TRP A 382 10.37 -1.36 -5.73
C TRP A 382 11.66 -2.09 -6.09
N PHE A 383 12.77 -1.39 -6.36
CA PHE A 383 14.05 -2.07 -6.53
C PHE A 383 14.50 -2.77 -5.25
N GLY A 384 14.28 -2.17 -4.07
CA GLY A 384 14.54 -2.82 -2.78
C GLY A 384 13.72 -4.09 -2.58
N GLU A 385 12.42 -4.01 -2.78
CA GLU A 385 11.45 -5.11 -2.59
C GLU A 385 11.65 -6.24 -3.60
N VAL A 386 11.87 -5.90 -4.88
CA VAL A 386 12.21 -6.89 -5.91
C VAL A 386 13.54 -7.56 -5.57
N ASN A 387 14.50 -6.84 -4.98
CA ASN A 387 15.76 -7.45 -4.53
C ASN A 387 15.56 -8.41 -3.34
N GLU A 388 14.70 -8.05 -2.39
CA GLU A 388 14.33 -8.92 -1.25
C GLU A 388 13.58 -10.17 -1.73
N MET A 389 12.63 -10.05 -2.66
CA MET A 389 11.96 -11.19 -3.30
C MET A 389 12.93 -12.09 -4.09
N ASN A 390 13.94 -11.51 -4.74
CA ASN A 390 14.98 -12.28 -5.44
C ASN A 390 15.88 -13.09 -4.47
N ALA A 391 15.87 -12.78 -3.17
CA ALA A 391 16.71 -13.42 -2.16
C ALA A 391 16.07 -14.67 -1.51
N LEU A 392 14.93 -15.15 -2.05
CA LEU A 392 14.36 -16.45 -1.64
C LEU A 392 15.46 -17.54 -1.65
N PRO A 393 15.52 -18.40 -0.62
CA PRO A 393 16.60 -19.36 -0.45
C PRO A 393 16.61 -20.34 -1.63
N ASN A 394 17.51 -20.07 -2.57
CA ASN A 394 17.70 -20.85 -3.77
C ASN A 394 18.56 -22.06 -3.38
N LYS A 395 17.98 -23.27 -3.36
CA LYS A 395 18.67 -24.50 -2.94
C LYS A 395 19.90 -24.75 -3.83
N GLU A 396 21.07 -24.82 -3.20
CA GLU A 396 22.16 -25.64 -3.72
C GLU A 396 21.64 -27.07 -3.78
N ASN A 397 21.62 -27.67 -4.97
CA ASN A 397 21.34 -29.10 -5.13
C ASN A 397 22.52 -29.89 -4.52
N SER A 398 22.55 -30.02 -3.20
CA SER A 398 23.23 -31.15 -2.57
C SER A 398 22.33 -32.36 -2.79
N GLY A 399 22.60 -33.06 -3.89
CA GLY A 399 21.89 -34.28 -4.24
C GLY A 399 21.88 -35.24 -3.05
N PHE A 400 20.69 -35.73 -2.72
CA PHE A 400 20.55 -36.87 -1.82
C PHE A 400 21.22 -38.07 -2.52
N ARG A 401 22.41 -38.46 -2.06
CA ARG A 401 22.98 -39.76 -2.43
C ARG A 401 22.17 -40.82 -1.70
N THR A 402 21.20 -41.40 -2.39
CA THR A 402 20.67 -42.71 -2.01
C THR A 402 21.81 -43.72 -2.16
N VAL A 403 22.36 -44.17 -1.04
CA VAL A 403 23.22 -45.35 -1.00
C VAL A 403 22.28 -46.56 -1.03
N PRO A 404 22.37 -47.43 -2.05
CA PRO A 404 21.64 -48.68 -2.03
C PRO A 404 22.35 -49.67 -1.09
N ASP A 405 21.56 -50.37 -0.28
CA ASP A 405 21.87 -51.60 0.43
C ASP A 405 23.15 -51.64 1.29
N ALA A 406 22.98 -51.45 2.60
CA ALA A 406 23.63 -52.27 3.61
C ALA A 406 22.95 -52.10 4.98
N ALA A 407 22.73 -53.24 5.64
CA ALA A 407 22.20 -53.35 6.98
C ALA A 407 23.05 -52.58 8.02
N CYS A 408 22.38 -52.18 9.11
CA CYS A 408 22.93 -51.78 10.41
C CYS A 408 23.59 -50.38 10.50
N ILE A 409 22.80 -49.44 11.02
CA ILE A 409 23.11 -48.20 11.79
C ILE A 409 24.59 -47.75 11.83
N SER A 410 24.87 -46.51 11.36
CA SER A 410 25.73 -45.56 12.08
C SER A 410 25.61 -44.13 11.55
N ARG A 411 25.40 -43.18 12.47
CA ARG A 411 25.42 -41.71 12.34
C ARG A 411 24.37 -41.05 11.45
N SER A 412 23.20 -40.78 12.02
CA SER A 412 22.43 -39.59 11.64
C SER A 412 22.80 -38.44 12.57
N ASN A 413 23.75 -37.59 12.17
CA ASN A 413 23.78 -36.22 12.68
C ASN A 413 22.47 -35.57 12.22
N THR A 414 21.44 -35.58 13.07
CA THR A 414 20.22 -34.80 12.87
C THR A 414 20.59 -33.34 12.95
N ARG A 415 21.05 -32.77 11.85
CA ARG A 415 21.12 -31.32 11.69
C ARG A 415 19.71 -30.83 11.39
N THR A 416 19.09 -30.17 12.36
CA THR A 416 18.07 -29.18 12.05
C THR A 416 18.73 -27.92 11.47
N LEU A 417 17.96 -27.20 10.64
CA LEU A 417 18.42 -26.02 9.91
C LEU A 417 19.11 -24.97 10.81
N SER A 418 20.08 -24.31 10.19
CA SER A 418 20.92 -23.23 10.70
C SER A 418 20.21 -22.24 11.64
N GLY A 419 20.64 -22.18 12.91
CA GLY A 419 20.40 -21.02 13.78
C GLY A 419 20.05 -21.33 15.24
N CYS A 420 19.51 -22.51 15.54
CA CYS A 420 19.31 -22.96 16.93
C CYS A 420 20.41 -23.95 17.31
N HIS A 421 20.97 -23.82 18.52
CA HIS A 421 21.78 -24.88 19.11
C HIS A 421 20.97 -26.18 19.12
N ASP A 422 21.58 -27.28 18.68
CA ASP A 422 20.97 -28.60 18.72
C ASP A 422 20.46 -28.85 20.14
N ILE A 423 19.13 -28.91 20.33
CA ILE A 423 18.50 -29.08 21.65
C ILE A 423 18.64 -30.53 22.12
N LEU A 424 18.73 -31.45 21.18
CA LEU A 424 18.97 -32.87 21.42
C LEU A 424 20.37 -33.21 20.91
N GLN A 425 21.31 -33.39 21.84
CA GLN A 425 22.70 -33.74 21.56
C GLN A 425 22.99 -35.14 22.09
N ASN A 426 23.91 -35.87 21.45
CA ASN A 426 24.38 -37.21 21.86
C ASN A 426 23.27 -38.28 21.97
N LEU A 427 22.37 -38.35 20.97
CA LEU A 427 21.45 -39.48 20.82
C LEU A 427 22.16 -40.68 20.19
N ASP A 428 23.06 -41.29 20.95
CA ASP A 428 23.65 -42.60 20.59
C ASP A 428 22.74 -43.69 21.17
N SER A 429 21.74 -44.14 20.40
CA SER A 429 20.90 -45.27 20.80
C SER A 429 20.86 -46.35 19.72
N ILE A 430 21.18 -47.57 20.15
CA ILE A 430 21.12 -48.76 19.31
C ILE A 430 19.70 -49.32 19.46
N LEU A 431 18.82 -49.01 18.51
CA LEU A 431 17.50 -49.65 18.45
C LEU A 431 17.64 -51.03 17.81
N GLN A 432 17.45 -52.09 18.61
CA GLN A 432 17.40 -53.46 18.11
C GLN A 432 15.94 -53.86 17.81
N PRO A 433 15.65 -54.52 16.68
CA PRO A 433 14.33 -55.09 16.40
C PRO A 433 13.91 -56.07 17.50
N GLY A 434 12.69 -55.95 18.02
CA GLY A 434 12.16 -56.82 19.08
C GLY A 434 12.47 -56.40 20.52
N SER A 435 13.01 -55.19 20.73
CA SER A 435 13.27 -54.62 22.06
C SER A 435 12.15 -53.65 22.49
N VAL A 436 11.82 -53.64 23.78
CA VAL A 436 10.93 -52.64 24.40
C VAL A 436 11.80 -51.56 25.04
N ILE A 437 11.62 -50.31 24.61
CA ILE A 437 12.44 -49.18 25.06
C ILE A 437 11.56 -48.21 25.85
N PHE A 438 11.99 -47.91 27.08
CA PHE A 438 11.37 -46.88 27.92
C PHE A 438 12.16 -45.58 27.82
N ILE A 439 11.46 -44.47 27.55
CA ILE A 439 12.05 -43.13 27.51
C ILE A 439 11.53 -42.35 28.70
N LEU A 440 12.40 -42.05 29.66
CA LEU A 440 12.07 -41.25 30.84
C LEU A 440 12.78 -39.89 30.79
N GLY A 441 12.08 -38.83 31.17
CA GLY A 441 12.64 -37.49 31.25
C GLY A 441 11.76 -36.51 32.06
N PRO A 442 12.32 -35.38 32.49
CA PRO A 442 11.60 -34.35 33.24
C PRO A 442 10.48 -33.70 32.40
N SER A 443 9.47 -33.17 33.08
CA SER A 443 8.18 -32.68 32.52
C SER A 443 8.28 -31.56 31.47
N GLY A 444 9.45 -30.94 31.27
CA GLY A 444 9.69 -29.93 30.23
C GLY A 444 10.18 -30.48 28.88
N SER A 445 10.78 -31.68 28.83
CA SER A 445 11.42 -32.23 27.62
C SER A 445 10.50 -33.13 26.78
N GLU A 446 9.38 -33.54 27.37
CA GLU A 446 8.46 -34.55 26.84
C GLU A 446 7.89 -34.20 25.45
N ARG A 447 7.43 -32.95 25.26
CA ARG A 447 6.77 -32.53 24.01
C ARG A 447 7.72 -32.51 22.81
N LEU A 448 8.97 -32.08 23.03
CA LEU A 448 9.97 -31.97 21.96
C LEU A 448 10.52 -33.36 21.59
N VAL A 449 10.75 -34.22 22.58
CA VAL A 449 11.20 -35.61 22.37
C VAL A 449 10.12 -36.42 21.65
N MET A 450 8.85 -36.32 22.05
CA MET A 450 7.77 -37.03 21.37
C MET A 450 7.55 -36.54 19.94
N LYS A 451 7.63 -35.22 19.69
CA LYS A 451 7.53 -34.68 18.32
C LYS A 451 8.72 -35.13 17.44
N GLY A 452 9.93 -35.21 18.00
CA GLY A 452 11.12 -35.67 17.27
C GLY A 452 11.16 -37.18 16.99
N LEU A 453 10.56 -38.01 17.84
CA LEU A 453 10.58 -39.47 17.68
C LEU A 453 9.35 -40.00 16.92
N LEU A 454 8.16 -39.53 17.28
CA LEU A 454 6.86 -40.05 16.83
C LEU A 454 6.08 -39.08 15.94
N GLY A 455 6.56 -37.84 15.78
CA GLY A 455 5.94 -36.86 14.89
C GLY A 455 5.97 -37.28 13.43
N ARG A 456 5.33 -36.47 12.55
CA ARG A 456 5.19 -36.77 11.12
C ARG A 456 6.53 -37.03 10.40
N ASP A 457 7.58 -36.32 10.80
CA ASP A 457 8.97 -36.49 10.32
C ASP A 457 9.90 -37.20 11.33
N GLY A 458 9.29 -37.86 12.31
CA GLY A 458 9.96 -38.47 13.45
C GLY A 458 10.81 -39.68 13.06
N LEU A 459 11.78 -39.99 13.92
CA LEU A 459 12.75 -41.07 13.70
C LEU A 459 12.08 -42.43 13.45
N LEU A 460 11.01 -42.77 14.17
CA LEU A 460 10.36 -44.08 14.06
C LEU A 460 9.64 -44.27 12.71
N ARG A 461 9.07 -43.21 12.13
CA ARG A 461 8.50 -43.25 10.78
C ARG A 461 9.57 -43.44 9.72
N LYS A 462 10.71 -42.74 9.84
CA LYS A 462 11.85 -42.88 8.93
C LYS A 462 12.48 -44.27 8.96
N LEU A 463 12.42 -44.93 10.11
CA LEU A 463 12.90 -46.30 10.29
C LEU A 463 11.84 -47.36 9.95
N HIS A 464 10.65 -46.98 9.46
CA HIS A 464 9.52 -47.89 9.23
C HIS A 464 9.17 -48.76 10.45
N ALA A 465 9.36 -48.23 11.66
CA ALA A 465 9.09 -48.92 12.91
C ALA A 465 7.67 -48.57 13.42
N THR A 466 6.96 -49.56 13.95
CA THR A 466 5.67 -49.33 14.61
C THR A 466 5.90 -48.94 16.07
N GLY A 467 5.50 -47.73 16.47
CA GLY A 467 5.56 -47.26 17.85
C GLY A 467 4.22 -47.43 18.55
N VAL A 468 4.22 -48.02 19.74
CA VAL A 468 3.04 -48.10 20.62
C VAL A 468 3.30 -47.21 21.83
N ILE A 469 2.39 -46.28 22.11
CA ILE A 469 2.48 -45.38 23.26
C ILE A 469 1.37 -45.76 24.24
N VAL A 470 1.75 -45.99 25.49
CA VAL A 470 0.80 -46.14 26.60
C VAL A 470 0.92 -44.89 27.46
N ALA A 471 -0.14 -44.09 27.49
CA ALA A 471 -0.19 -42.85 28.25
C ALA A 471 -1.50 -42.76 29.03
N GLN A 472 -1.43 -42.23 30.26
CA GLN A 472 -2.59 -41.98 31.10
C GLN A 472 -3.29 -40.65 30.75
N THR A 473 -2.67 -39.83 29.89
CA THR A 473 -3.17 -38.55 29.40
C THR A 473 -3.43 -38.59 27.90
N TRP A 474 -4.57 -38.04 27.47
CA TRP A 474 -5.03 -37.99 26.08
C TRP A 474 -4.27 -36.97 25.21
N ARG A 475 -3.30 -36.26 25.79
CA ARG A 475 -2.60 -35.09 25.21
C ARG A 475 -1.83 -35.38 23.91
N TYR A 476 -1.55 -36.64 23.59
CA TYR A 476 -0.81 -37.08 22.39
C TYR A 476 -1.63 -37.86 21.38
N ALA A 477 -2.95 -37.97 21.57
CA ALA A 477 -3.85 -38.67 20.66
C ALA A 477 -3.84 -38.09 19.24
N GLU A 478 -3.50 -36.80 19.08
CA GLU A 478 -3.44 -36.14 17.76
C GLU A 478 -2.36 -36.72 16.84
N ILE A 479 -1.24 -37.19 17.42
CA ILE A 479 -0.06 -37.69 16.68
C ILE A 479 -0.23 -39.18 16.33
N ALA A 480 -1.10 -39.90 17.04
CA ALA A 480 -1.34 -41.32 16.83
C ALA A 480 -2.17 -41.59 15.56
N ASP A 481 -1.75 -42.61 14.80
CA ASP A 481 -2.49 -43.13 13.65
C ASP A 481 -3.68 -44.02 14.06
N CYS A 482 -3.58 -44.64 15.25
CA CYS A 482 -4.59 -45.51 15.83
C CYS A 482 -4.67 -45.27 17.34
N LEU A 483 -5.89 -45.19 17.89
CA LEU A 483 -6.12 -44.97 19.31
C LEU A 483 -6.84 -46.19 19.92
N ILE A 484 -6.29 -46.71 21.01
CA ILE A 484 -6.92 -47.77 21.80
C ILE A 484 -7.18 -47.19 23.18
N THR A 485 -8.46 -47.07 23.55
CA THR A 485 -8.86 -46.62 24.89
C THR A 485 -9.16 -47.85 25.75
N ILE A 486 -8.60 -47.88 26.95
CA ILE A 486 -8.85 -48.93 27.94
C ILE A 486 -9.63 -48.27 29.07
N ASP A 487 -10.89 -48.67 29.23
CA ASP A 487 -11.75 -48.15 30.30
C ASP A 487 -11.37 -48.77 31.67
N SER A 488 -11.81 -48.14 32.75
CA SER A 488 -11.71 -48.58 34.14
C SER A 488 -12.21 -50.03 34.37
N GLU A 489 -13.13 -50.51 33.53
CA GLU A 489 -13.62 -51.90 33.51
C GLU A 489 -12.75 -52.88 32.69
N ARG A 490 -11.54 -52.46 32.26
CA ARG A 490 -10.58 -53.23 31.42
C ARG A 490 -11.07 -53.60 30.01
N ASN A 491 -12.14 -52.96 29.53
CA ASN A 491 -12.59 -53.12 28.15
C ASN A 491 -11.76 -52.23 27.23
N ALA A 492 -11.13 -52.84 26.21
CA ALA A 492 -10.34 -52.13 25.21
C ALA A 492 -11.21 -51.86 23.97
N SER A 493 -11.44 -50.58 23.67
CA SER A 493 -12.12 -50.16 22.44
C SER A 493 -11.13 -49.55 21.45
N LEU A 494 -11.14 -50.06 20.22
CA LEU A 494 -10.35 -49.54 19.11
C LEU A 494 -11.09 -48.36 18.48
N VAL A 495 -10.54 -47.16 18.59
CA VAL A 495 -11.05 -45.98 17.90
C VAL A 495 -10.19 -45.77 16.67
N LEU A 496 -10.67 -46.28 15.52
CA LEU A 496 -10.07 -45.95 14.23
C LEU A 496 -10.35 -44.49 13.93
N LYS A 497 -9.33 -43.74 13.49
CA LYS A 497 -9.45 -42.33 13.13
C LYS A 497 -10.16 -42.18 11.78
N THR A 498 -11.46 -42.48 11.73
CA THR A 498 -12.36 -41.96 10.70
C THR A 498 -12.94 -40.64 11.19
N THR A 499 -12.85 -39.63 10.33
CA THR A 499 -13.32 -38.25 10.52
C THR A 499 -14.51 -38.07 11.47
N ARG A 500 -14.31 -37.21 12.50
CA ARG A 500 -15.20 -36.76 13.58
C ARG A 500 -15.45 -37.76 14.72
N LEU A 501 -14.71 -37.58 15.81
CA LEU A 501 -15.11 -38.10 17.13
C LEU A 501 -16.19 -37.19 17.73
N ASP A 502 -17.23 -37.80 18.30
CA ASP A 502 -18.30 -37.13 19.04
C ASP A 502 -17.81 -36.58 20.39
N ASP A 503 -18.15 -35.32 20.67
CA ASP A 503 -17.79 -34.57 21.89
C ASP A 503 -18.49 -35.07 23.18
N SER A 504 -19.28 -36.13 23.12
CA SER A 504 -20.08 -36.61 24.24
C SER A 504 -19.33 -37.49 25.26
N ILE A 505 -18.06 -37.81 25.02
CA ILE A 505 -17.25 -38.66 25.92
C ILE A 505 -16.48 -37.81 26.96
N PHE A 506 -16.48 -36.48 26.84
CA PHE A 506 -15.57 -35.59 27.59
C PHE A 506 -16.12 -34.93 28.87
N LYS A 507 -17.14 -35.49 29.55
CA LYS A 507 -17.69 -34.84 30.77
C LYS A 507 -17.97 -35.79 31.94
N THR A 508 -16.96 -36.03 32.78
CA THR A 508 -16.96 -36.23 34.26
C THR A 508 -15.50 -36.58 34.64
N ASP A 509 -14.79 -36.02 35.63
CA ASP A 509 -15.12 -35.38 36.90
C ASP A 509 -14.20 -34.17 37.17
N ALA A 510 -14.71 -33.28 38.03
CA ALA A 510 -14.01 -32.10 38.53
C ALA A 510 -13.30 -32.41 39.86
N ASP A 511 -12.08 -31.89 40.02
CA ASP A 511 -11.65 -31.22 41.25
C ASP A 511 -10.43 -30.29 40.96
N LEU A 512 -10.58 -29.02 41.32
CA LEU A 512 -9.55 -27.96 41.41
C LEU A 512 -9.56 -27.48 42.89
N PRO A 513 -8.51 -26.87 43.48
CA PRO A 513 -7.64 -25.89 42.80
C PRO A 513 -6.16 -25.80 43.25
N ALA A 514 -5.25 -25.46 42.31
CA ALA A 514 -4.15 -24.52 42.54
C ALA A 514 -3.47 -24.13 41.20
N SER A 515 -3.32 -22.82 41.01
CA SER A 515 -2.58 -22.12 39.93
C SER A 515 -3.01 -22.36 38.48
N ILE A 516 -3.68 -21.33 38.00
CA ILE A 516 -4.17 -21.04 36.65
C ILE A 516 -3.03 -21.15 35.62
N GLU A 517 -3.08 -22.20 34.80
CA GLU A 517 -2.52 -22.23 33.45
C GLU A 517 -3.65 -22.33 32.42
N GLU A 518 -3.44 -21.58 31.36
CA GLU A 518 -4.30 -21.21 30.25
C GLU A 518 -5.19 -22.30 29.66
N SER A 519 -6.50 -22.03 29.69
CA SER A 519 -7.43 -22.51 28.67
C SER A 519 -7.12 -21.82 27.34
N ASN A 520 -6.32 -22.47 26.50
CA ASN A 520 -6.41 -22.30 25.06
C ASN A 520 -7.50 -23.25 24.54
N SER A 521 -8.65 -22.67 24.26
CA SER A 521 -9.61 -23.19 23.30
C SER A 521 -8.91 -23.38 21.96
N THR A 522 -8.89 -24.62 21.51
CA THR A 522 -8.70 -24.99 20.11
C THR A 522 -9.93 -24.53 19.34
N ASP A 523 -9.93 -23.26 18.93
CA ASP A 523 -10.67 -22.76 17.76
C ASP A 523 -10.22 -21.34 17.40
N GLU A 524 -8.90 -21.09 17.36
CA GLU A 524 -8.38 -19.83 16.81
C GLU A 524 -6.89 -19.91 16.42
N LYS A 525 -6.54 -20.80 15.49
CA LYS A 525 -5.19 -20.78 14.85
C LYS A 525 -5.22 -20.74 13.32
N ASN A 526 -6.31 -20.19 12.77
CA ASN A 526 -6.41 -19.76 11.37
C ASN A 526 -6.96 -18.32 11.27
N LYS A 527 -6.58 -17.44 12.19
CA LYS A 527 -6.58 -16.00 11.91
C LYS A 527 -5.14 -15.58 11.65
N THR A 528 -4.77 -15.77 10.40
CA THR A 528 -3.95 -14.80 9.69
C THR A 528 -4.25 -13.40 10.25
N PHE A 529 -3.19 -12.64 10.57
CA PHE A 529 -3.30 -11.19 10.58
C PHE A 529 -3.71 -10.77 9.16
N GLU A 530 -5.00 -10.90 8.85
CA GLU A 530 -5.65 -9.88 8.07
C GLU A 530 -5.41 -8.63 8.88
N VAL A 531 -4.55 -7.77 8.35
CA VAL A 531 -4.87 -6.35 8.38
C VAL A 531 -6.30 -6.29 7.91
N VAL A 532 -7.25 -6.33 8.85
CA VAL A 532 -8.63 -5.95 8.61
C VAL A 532 -8.45 -4.52 8.14
N THR A 533 -8.44 -4.40 6.82
CA THR A 533 -8.57 -3.14 6.13
C THR A 533 -9.77 -2.52 6.81
N GLY A 534 -9.61 -1.33 7.38
CA GLY A 534 -10.65 -0.64 8.12
C GLY A 534 -11.95 -0.41 7.32
N THR A 535 -12.04 -0.92 6.10
CA THR A 535 -13.14 -0.91 5.16
C THR A 535 -14.40 -1.59 5.71
N GLU A 536 -14.38 -2.79 6.29
CA GLU A 536 -15.65 -3.48 6.63
C GLU A 536 -16.37 -2.87 7.86
N PHE A 537 -15.60 -2.33 8.82
CA PHE A 537 -16.15 -1.64 9.99
C PHE A 537 -16.44 -0.16 9.71
N ALA A 538 -15.60 0.51 8.89
CA ALA A 538 -15.93 1.85 8.39
C ALA A 538 -17.12 1.84 7.43
N GLU A 539 -17.38 0.75 6.71
CA GLU A 539 -18.55 0.58 5.83
C GLU A 539 -19.84 0.39 6.65
N LYS A 540 -19.77 -0.28 7.80
CA LYS A 540 -20.89 -0.32 8.77
C LYS A 540 -21.10 1.02 9.49
N LEU A 541 -20.04 1.79 9.76
CA LEU A 541 -20.16 3.11 10.37
C LEU A 541 -20.63 4.18 9.35
N ALA A 542 -20.23 4.06 8.09
CA ALA A 542 -20.63 4.98 7.01
C ALA A 542 -22.08 4.78 6.55
N ARG A 543 -22.69 3.65 6.90
CA ARG A 543 -24.07 3.31 6.53
C ARG A 543 -25.12 3.74 7.58
N ASN A 544 -24.68 4.12 8.77
CA ASN A 544 -25.52 4.80 9.77
C ASN A 544 -25.17 6.28 9.78
N ASP A 545 -26.20 7.12 9.62
CA ASP A 545 -26.24 8.57 9.57
C ASP A 545 -24.93 9.33 9.82
N SER A 546 -24.51 10.11 8.82
CA SER A 546 -23.51 11.16 8.97
C SER A 546 -24.07 12.28 9.85
N ASP A 547 -24.17 12.05 11.14
CA ASP A 547 -24.58 13.10 12.06
C ASP A 547 -23.43 14.10 12.16
N PHE A 548 -23.75 15.35 11.83
CA PHE A 548 -22.88 16.51 12.02
C PHE A 548 -22.32 16.58 13.47
N SER A 549 -22.97 15.91 14.43
CA SER A 549 -22.49 15.74 15.81
C SER A 549 -21.17 14.99 15.90
N ASP A 550 -20.91 13.99 15.08
CA ASP A 550 -19.68 13.19 15.15
C ASP A 550 -18.49 13.99 14.61
N CYS A 551 -18.72 14.74 13.53
CA CYS A 551 -17.73 15.70 13.01
C CYS A 551 -17.49 16.84 14.00
N ALA A 552 -18.56 17.39 14.59
CA ALA A 552 -18.44 18.43 15.62
C ALA A 552 -17.73 17.93 16.88
N TYR A 553 -17.95 16.67 17.27
CA TYR A 553 -17.26 16.03 18.38
C TYR A 553 -15.76 15.87 18.08
N TYR A 554 -15.41 15.43 16.87
CA TYR A 554 -14.03 15.33 16.43
C TYR A 554 -13.34 16.70 16.32
N LEU A 555 -14.03 17.74 15.86
CA LEU A 555 -13.51 19.11 15.85
C LEU A 555 -13.32 19.67 17.27
N LYS A 556 -14.21 19.31 18.20
CA LYS A 556 -14.09 19.72 19.61
C LYS A 556 -12.85 19.12 20.28
N SER A 557 -12.42 17.92 19.89
CA SER A 557 -11.21 17.28 20.43
C SER A 557 -9.90 17.92 19.95
N MET A 558 -9.92 18.72 18.87
CA MET A 558 -8.74 19.38 18.27
C MET A 558 -8.33 20.70 18.94
N GLY A 559 -9.18 21.27 19.80
CA GLY A 559 -8.99 22.61 20.34
C GLY A 559 -9.39 23.70 19.34
N TRP A 560 -10.42 24.49 19.69
CA TRP A 560 -11.03 25.45 18.77
C TRP A 560 -10.08 26.53 18.26
N LEU A 561 -9.09 26.92 19.07
CA LEU A 561 -8.07 27.91 18.71
C LEU A 561 -7.25 27.49 17.47
N TRP A 562 -6.81 26.23 17.42
CA TRP A 562 -6.02 25.73 16.29
C TRP A 562 -6.87 25.53 15.04
N VAL A 563 -8.13 25.13 15.20
CA VAL A 563 -9.11 25.04 14.11
C VAL A 563 -9.32 26.41 13.47
N VAL A 564 -9.64 27.44 14.26
CA VAL A 564 -9.84 28.81 13.77
C VAL A 564 -8.57 29.35 13.11
N THR A 565 -7.39 29.11 13.71
CA THR A 565 -6.10 29.53 13.13
C THR A 565 -5.83 28.86 11.78
N PHE A 566 -6.14 27.57 11.64
CA PHE A 566 -6.00 26.83 10.38
C PHE A 566 -6.86 27.46 9.28
N PHE A 567 -8.16 27.68 9.55
CA PHE A 567 -9.06 28.31 8.58
C PHE A 567 -8.62 29.73 8.20
N LEU A 568 -8.17 30.52 9.17
CA LEU A 568 -7.65 31.87 8.92
C LEU A 568 -6.46 31.83 7.94
N PHE A 569 -5.48 30.96 8.18
CA PHE A 569 -4.33 30.83 7.27
C PHE A 569 -4.73 30.30 5.89
N THR A 570 -5.68 29.38 5.80
CA THR A 570 -6.21 28.90 4.51
C THR A 570 -6.86 30.02 3.71
N VAL A 571 -7.65 30.88 4.35
CA VAL A 571 -8.26 32.05 3.68
C VAL A 571 -7.17 32.99 3.16
N VAL A 572 -6.19 33.34 3.98
CA VAL A 572 -5.09 34.24 3.57
C VAL A 572 -4.27 33.62 2.44
N GLN A 573 -3.93 32.33 2.51
CA GLN A 573 -3.19 31.61 1.47
C GLN A 573 -3.96 31.59 0.14
N THR A 574 -5.27 31.35 0.21
CA THR A 574 -6.16 31.35 -0.96
C THR A 574 -6.21 32.73 -1.61
N ILE A 575 -6.33 33.79 -0.80
CA ILE A 575 -6.27 35.18 -1.28
C ILE A 575 -4.91 35.44 -1.95
N CYS A 576 -3.78 35.10 -1.31
CA CYS A 576 -2.46 35.29 -1.90
C CYS A 576 -2.30 34.55 -3.24
N TYR A 577 -2.78 33.31 -3.33
CA TYR A 577 -2.71 32.49 -4.54
C TYR A 577 -3.49 33.10 -5.71
N TYR A 578 -4.78 33.42 -5.52
CA TYR A 578 -5.60 33.99 -6.60
C TYR A 578 -5.21 35.44 -6.91
N MET A 579 -4.87 36.25 -5.90
CA MET A 579 -4.45 37.63 -6.10
C MET A 579 -3.15 37.73 -6.90
N SER A 580 -2.23 36.76 -6.74
CA SER A 580 -1.04 36.66 -7.59
C SER A 580 -1.41 36.56 -9.08
N GLN A 581 -2.42 35.74 -9.43
CA GLN A 581 -2.88 35.61 -10.81
C GLN A 581 -3.55 36.89 -11.35
N VAL A 582 -4.38 37.56 -10.53
CA VAL A 582 -5.05 38.82 -10.89
C VAL A 582 -4.04 39.94 -11.14
N ILE A 583 -2.98 40.03 -10.34
CA ILE A 583 -1.94 41.04 -10.51
C ILE A 583 -1.15 40.85 -11.80
N LEU A 584 -0.92 39.61 -12.23
CA LEU A 584 -0.32 39.36 -13.54
C LEU A 584 -1.21 39.92 -14.67
N GLN A 585 -2.54 39.80 -14.54
CA GLN A 585 -3.48 40.39 -15.49
C GLN A 585 -3.39 41.92 -15.52
N TRP A 586 -3.45 42.58 -14.35
CA TRP A 586 -3.33 44.05 -14.27
C TRP A 586 -1.98 44.56 -14.78
N TRP A 587 -0.89 43.87 -14.45
CA TRP A 587 0.43 44.21 -14.97
C TRP A 587 0.48 44.16 -16.50
N THR A 588 -0.14 43.15 -17.12
CA THR A 588 -0.19 43.05 -18.59
C THR A 588 -1.13 44.09 -19.24
N ALA A 589 -2.11 44.61 -18.50
CA ALA A 589 -3.05 45.62 -18.99
C ALA A 589 -2.43 47.04 -18.97
N ASP A 590 -1.60 47.34 -17.97
CA ASP A 590 -0.92 48.64 -17.81
C ASP A 590 0.20 48.90 -18.84
N GLY A 591 0.46 47.95 -19.75
CA GLY A 591 1.52 48.08 -20.75
C GLY A 591 2.93 48.21 -20.15
N GLY A 592 3.12 47.93 -18.86
CA GLY A 592 4.42 47.89 -18.20
C GLY A 592 5.05 49.23 -17.80
N LEU A 593 4.28 50.32 -17.65
CA LEU A 593 4.81 51.63 -17.24
C LEU A 593 5.54 51.59 -15.88
N ASP A 594 4.98 50.88 -14.89
CA ASP A 594 5.56 50.75 -13.53
C ASP A 594 6.05 49.33 -13.20
N VAL A 595 7.01 48.82 -13.99
CA VAL A 595 7.55 47.45 -13.82
C VAL A 595 7.99 47.14 -12.38
N ALA A 596 8.63 48.09 -11.68
CA ALA A 596 9.16 47.87 -10.33
C ALA A 596 8.06 47.66 -9.26
N LYS A 597 6.92 48.32 -9.41
CA LYS A 597 5.75 48.16 -8.54
C LYS A 597 5.12 46.78 -8.74
N TRP A 598 4.93 46.39 -10.00
CA TRP A 598 4.27 45.12 -10.33
C TRP A 598 5.13 43.90 -9.98
N THR A 599 6.44 43.95 -10.23
CA THR A 599 7.36 42.84 -9.90
C THR A 599 7.50 42.61 -8.39
N SER A 600 7.61 43.68 -7.60
CA SER A 600 7.71 43.59 -6.14
C SER A 600 6.42 43.07 -5.51
N LEU A 601 5.26 43.56 -5.96
CA LEU A 601 3.96 43.10 -5.48
C LEU A 601 3.71 41.62 -5.82
N TYR A 602 4.03 41.20 -7.05
CA TYR A 602 3.88 39.81 -7.48
C TYR A 602 4.80 38.87 -6.68
N PHE A 603 6.06 39.26 -6.44
CA PHE A 603 6.99 38.49 -5.60
C PHE A 603 6.49 38.36 -4.16
N PHE A 604 6.00 39.45 -3.57
CA PHE A 604 5.50 39.45 -2.20
C PHE A 604 4.33 38.48 -2.02
N LEU A 605 3.37 38.47 -2.96
CA LEU A 605 2.22 37.55 -2.91
C LEU A 605 2.62 36.10 -3.16
N ALA A 606 3.57 35.85 -4.05
CA ALA A 606 4.11 34.52 -4.30
C ALA A 606 4.82 33.94 -3.05
N CYS A 607 5.65 34.77 -2.40
CA CYS A 607 6.26 34.44 -1.10
C CYS A 607 5.20 34.23 -0.01
N GLY A 608 4.19 35.10 0.06
CA GLY A 608 3.06 34.96 0.96
C GLY A 608 2.34 33.61 0.79
N ASN A 609 2.01 33.22 -0.44
CA ASN A 609 1.40 31.93 -0.73
C ASN A 609 2.27 30.75 -0.24
N ALA A 610 3.58 30.78 -0.50
CA ALA A 610 4.50 29.74 -0.04
C ALA A 610 4.59 29.67 1.50
N ILE A 611 4.70 30.83 2.17
CA ILE A 611 4.82 30.93 3.63
C ILE A 611 3.54 30.46 4.31
N PHE A 612 2.37 30.99 3.91
CA PHE A 612 1.10 30.60 4.52
C PHE A 612 0.77 29.14 4.27
N PHE A 613 1.13 28.57 3.11
CA PHE A 613 1.03 27.12 2.90
C PHE A 613 1.89 26.33 3.89
N GLY A 614 3.12 26.79 4.15
CA GLY A 614 3.98 26.19 5.18
C GLY A 614 3.40 26.30 6.59
N LEU A 615 2.76 27.43 6.92
CA LEU A 615 2.07 27.62 8.21
C LEU A 615 0.85 26.71 8.35
N ILE A 616 0.06 26.55 7.29
CA ILE A 616 -1.09 25.64 7.25
C ILE A 616 -0.65 24.20 7.53
N THR A 617 0.38 23.73 6.81
CA THR A 617 0.88 22.36 6.98
C THR A 617 1.50 22.17 8.37
N TRP A 618 2.18 23.19 8.90
CA TRP A 618 2.69 23.18 10.28
C TRP A 618 1.56 23.06 11.32
N VAL A 619 0.51 23.88 11.24
CA VAL A 619 -0.64 23.80 12.16
C VAL A 619 -1.32 22.44 12.06
N MET A 620 -1.57 21.96 10.84
CA MET A 620 -2.24 20.69 10.58
C MET A 620 -1.48 19.51 11.21
N PHE A 621 -0.19 19.34 10.88
CA PHE A 621 0.56 18.15 11.28
C PHE A 621 1.12 18.21 12.71
N LEU A 622 1.47 19.40 13.23
CA LEU A 622 2.14 19.54 14.54
C LEU A 622 1.22 19.97 15.67
N LYS A 623 0.02 20.50 15.39
CA LYS A 623 -0.93 20.95 16.44
C LYS A 623 -2.26 20.22 16.36
N LEU A 624 -2.95 20.31 15.23
CA LEU A 624 -4.31 19.79 15.07
C LEU A 624 -4.38 18.25 15.19
N VAL A 625 -3.63 17.54 14.34
CA VAL A 625 -3.61 16.06 14.32
C VAL A 625 -3.12 15.43 15.64
N PRO A 626 -2.01 15.88 16.28
CA PRO A 626 -1.55 15.26 17.53
C PRO A 626 -2.50 15.50 18.69
N GLU A 627 -3.05 16.70 18.81
CA GLU A 627 -3.93 17.06 19.93
C GLU A 627 -5.21 16.22 19.92
N SER A 628 -5.83 16.04 18.74
CA SER A 628 -6.94 15.10 18.56
C SER A 628 -6.56 13.66 18.91
N ALA A 629 -5.42 13.15 18.39
CA ALA A 629 -4.99 11.77 18.62
C ALA A 629 -4.65 11.47 20.10
N VAL A 630 -4.17 12.45 20.86
CA VAL A 630 -3.90 12.30 22.31
C VAL A 630 -5.19 12.35 23.10
N ASN A 631 -6.08 13.30 22.80
CA ASN A 631 -7.36 13.44 23.49
C ASN A 631 -8.25 12.21 23.29
N LEU A 632 -8.37 11.72 22.05
CA LEU A 632 -9.15 10.53 21.74
C LEU A 632 -8.59 9.28 22.45
N HIS A 633 -7.26 9.08 22.40
CA HIS A 633 -6.61 7.95 23.06
C HIS A 633 -6.76 8.00 24.58
N ARG A 634 -6.68 9.19 25.18
CA ARG A 634 -6.88 9.37 26.63
C ARG A 634 -8.31 9.02 27.04
N ILE A 635 -9.30 9.48 26.28
CA ILE A 635 -10.73 9.17 26.54
C ILE A 635 -10.96 7.66 26.43
N LEU A 636 -10.43 7.02 25.38
CA LEU A 636 -10.56 5.59 25.18
C LEU A 636 -9.90 4.81 26.33
N LEU A 637 -8.68 5.17 26.72
CA LEU A 637 -7.95 4.52 27.80
C LEU A 637 -8.69 4.65 29.13
N ASP A 638 -9.19 5.84 29.48
CA ASP A 638 -9.96 6.08 30.71
C ASP A 638 -11.29 5.31 30.73
N THR A 639 -11.95 5.19 29.57
CA THR A 639 -13.18 4.43 29.43
C THR A 639 -12.94 2.94 29.65
N VAL A 640 -11.87 2.39 29.06
CA VAL A 640 -11.51 0.97 29.17
C VAL A 640 -11.05 0.61 30.59
N THR A 641 -10.23 1.46 31.23
CA THR A 641 -9.76 1.21 32.60
C THR A 641 -10.92 1.21 33.61
N LYS A 642 -11.89 2.12 33.44
CA LYS A 642 -13.08 2.23 34.30
C LYS A 642 -14.18 1.22 33.99
N ALA A 643 -14.10 0.50 32.88
CA ALA A 643 -15.12 -0.48 32.50
C ALA A 643 -15.27 -1.62 33.53
N THR A 644 -16.50 -2.06 33.77
CA THR A 644 -16.82 -3.18 34.69
C THR A 644 -16.15 -4.49 34.26
N LEU A 645 -15.77 -5.32 35.25
CA LEU A 645 -15.16 -6.64 35.01
C LEU A 645 -16.04 -7.54 34.13
N LEU A 646 -17.38 -7.42 34.24
CA LEU A 646 -18.33 -8.16 33.39
C LEU A 646 -18.20 -7.80 31.91
N PHE A 647 -18.00 -6.52 31.59
CA PHE A 647 -17.81 -6.04 30.22
C PHE A 647 -16.49 -6.55 29.64
N LEU A 648 -15.42 -6.47 30.43
CA LEU A 648 -14.09 -6.95 30.04
C LEU A 648 -14.01 -8.47 29.92
N ALA A 649 -14.85 -9.21 30.64
CA ALA A 649 -14.92 -10.66 30.52
C ALA A 649 -15.69 -11.11 29.27
N LYS A 650 -16.64 -10.31 28.77
CA LYS A 650 -17.44 -10.61 27.58
C LYS A 650 -16.85 -10.09 26.27
N THR A 651 -15.97 -9.08 26.34
CA THR A 651 -15.42 -8.44 25.15
C THR A 651 -14.09 -9.07 24.78
N ASP A 652 -13.94 -9.44 23.52
CA ASP A 652 -12.69 -9.96 22.98
C ASP A 652 -11.57 -8.89 23.08
N VAL A 653 -10.41 -9.33 23.57
CA VAL A 653 -9.17 -8.55 23.69
C VAL A 653 -8.76 -8.01 22.32
N GLY A 654 -8.95 -8.78 21.24
CA GLY A 654 -8.67 -8.35 19.87
C GLY A 654 -9.51 -7.16 19.42
N ILE A 655 -10.81 -7.13 19.79
CA ILE A 655 -11.72 -6.02 19.48
C ILE A 655 -11.29 -4.75 20.22
N LEU A 656 -10.90 -4.87 21.49
CA LEU A 656 -10.42 -3.73 22.26
C LEU A 656 -9.08 -3.23 21.70
N LEU A 657 -8.16 -4.13 21.37
CA LEU A 657 -6.85 -3.78 20.82
C LEU A 657 -6.98 -3.04 19.48
N ASN A 658 -7.91 -3.47 18.63
CA ASN A 658 -8.19 -2.80 17.35
C ASN A 658 -8.67 -1.34 17.53
N ARG A 659 -9.32 -1.01 18.66
CA ARG A 659 -9.71 0.38 18.97
C ARG A 659 -8.52 1.27 19.37
N PHE A 660 -7.41 0.67 19.81
CA PHE A 660 -6.18 1.38 20.20
C PHE A 660 -5.15 1.51 19.07
N SER A 661 -5.31 0.73 18.00
CA SER A 661 -4.54 0.88 16.75
C SER A 661 -4.98 2.14 16.00
#